data_AF-A0A1I7PHI2-F1
#
_entry.id   AF-A0A1I7PHI2-F1
#
_cell.length_a   1.000
_cell.length_b   1.000
_cell.length_c   1.000
_cell.angle_alpha   90.00
_cell.angle_beta   90.00
_cell.angle_gamma   90.00
#
_symmetry.space_group_name_H-M   'P 1'
#
loop_
_entity.id
_entity.type
_entity.pdbx_description
1 polymer ?
#
loop_
_entity_poly.entity_id
_entity_poly.type
_entity_poly.pdbx_seq_one_letter_code
_entity_poly.pdbx_strand_id
1 'polypeptide(L)'
;MNHPSPAPYVATRRALTRRRFLQGTGTLLALPFLEAMLPGFVRAAESSSPLAPGAKPRRMFGICNNLGLLGDNFFPTGAGKDYLASPYLQMLGEHRNDFTVFSGVSHPNVDGGHPADIAFLTAAPHPASSSFRNTISLDQHIAERIGSQTRFPSLTLAVNTSTRSLSWTGAGVAIPPEEKAAEVFRQLFLQGTPEQIEAQIRELDTGRSILDAVAGQAKSLARDVGARDRDRLDQYFTSVRDLEHRLQASKGWERRPKPVVNAPVPVDPPSPAQYMAKVKVMYDLVRLAFETDSTRSITLMLNSVGTPVPQIAGEAITDDYHNLSHHGKSQDKLTQLQVLDEWHMKLLGGLLRDLKGVREGGDTLLDRTMILYGSNLGDANAHSTTNMPTLFAGGDSATASTWCSTRTGITRCPISSSRCCSGWASRKAASPRPPAACTGWRWCEEETTGFMATKSTKRRDRRRTTWPGMGGACFLVFAAASALSAAEPREVVIDFETAEIGKPVPAWTEQGVVFSLAGPLAHSQAVGRVMFFPYLPTERKGILNAMAHEQQVPLQVKFPAPVAAVTLVLWGSTGCPAKLQAFDREDRLVAEAAVRAVPGRKTPADPVPQFELTLRAAEIATIRLSGPRTGEYLAADEVRFVPVGPGH
;
A
#
# COMPACT_ATOMS: atom_id res chain seq x y z
N MET A 1 -36.14 -27.01 -59.70
CA MET A 1 -37.01 -26.83 -58.50
C MET A 1 -36.29 -25.85 -57.60
N ASN A 2 -36.86 -24.67 -57.36
CA ASN A 2 -36.16 -23.60 -56.63
C ASN A 2 -36.55 -23.61 -55.16
N HIS A 3 -35.58 -23.49 -54.26
CA HIS A 3 -35.83 -23.32 -52.83
C HIS A 3 -36.40 -21.91 -52.55
N PRO A 4 -37.37 -21.76 -51.64
CA PRO A 4 -37.87 -20.45 -51.22
C PRO A 4 -36.93 -19.80 -50.19
N SER A 5 -36.67 -18.50 -50.35
CA SER A 5 -35.97 -17.69 -49.35
C SER A 5 -36.81 -17.52 -48.07
N PRO A 6 -36.19 -17.43 -46.87
CA PRO A 6 -36.92 -17.15 -45.65
C PRO A 6 -37.46 -15.71 -45.62
N ALA A 7 -38.76 -15.55 -45.37
CA ALA A 7 -39.41 -14.25 -45.21
C ALA A 7 -39.01 -13.56 -43.88
N PRO A 8 -39.04 -12.21 -43.81
CA PRO A 8 -38.70 -11.49 -42.60
C PRO A 8 -39.72 -11.74 -41.46
N TYR A 9 -39.21 -11.89 -40.24
CA TYR A 9 -40.00 -12.22 -39.06
C TYR A 9 -40.77 -10.98 -38.54
N VAL A 10 -42.04 -10.83 -38.95
CA VAL A 10 -42.90 -9.72 -38.49
C VAL A 10 -43.42 -10.00 -37.06
N ALA A 11 -42.85 -9.32 -36.07
CA ALA A 11 -43.27 -9.43 -34.68
C ALA A 11 -44.64 -8.76 -34.44
N THR A 12 -45.69 -9.56 -34.26
CA THR A 12 -47.09 -9.09 -34.14
C THR A 12 -47.53 -8.68 -32.72
N ARG A 13 -46.62 -8.69 -31.73
CA ARG A 13 -46.96 -8.34 -30.33
C ARG A 13 -47.07 -6.83 -30.16
N ARG A 14 -48.31 -6.33 -29.99
CA ARG A 14 -48.60 -4.94 -29.65
C ARG A 14 -48.09 -4.60 -28.24
N ALA A 15 -47.44 -3.45 -28.08
CA ALA A 15 -47.02 -2.93 -26.79
C ALA A 15 -48.22 -2.62 -25.87
N LEU A 16 -48.06 -2.85 -24.56
CA LEU A 16 -49.04 -2.46 -23.56
C LEU A 16 -49.05 -0.93 -23.40
N THR A 17 -50.18 -0.29 -23.71
CA THR A 17 -50.30 1.17 -23.58
C THR A 17 -50.50 1.58 -22.12
N ARG A 18 -49.72 2.56 -21.67
CA ARG A 18 -49.70 3.10 -20.29
C ARG A 18 -51.11 3.41 -19.73
N ARG A 19 -52.02 3.89 -20.59
CA ARG A 19 -53.42 4.21 -20.27
C ARG A 19 -54.28 2.97 -19.93
N ARG A 20 -53.94 1.77 -20.41
CA ARG A 20 -54.74 0.54 -20.18
C ARG A 20 -54.45 -0.13 -18.84
N PHE A 21 -53.30 0.16 -18.24
CA PHE A 21 -52.93 -0.31 -16.89
C PHE A 21 -53.46 0.64 -15.80
N LEU A 22 -53.43 1.96 -16.06
CA LEU A 22 -53.87 3.01 -15.12
C LEU A 22 -55.41 3.14 -14.97
N GLN A 23 -56.20 2.20 -15.48
CA GLN A 23 -57.66 2.15 -15.25
C GLN A 23 -58.03 1.38 -13.97
N GLY A 24 -57.06 0.77 -13.27
CA GLY A 24 -57.24 0.17 -11.95
C GLY A 24 -56.41 0.88 -10.88
N THR A 25 -56.99 1.08 -9.69
CA THR A 25 -56.37 1.58 -8.44
C THR A 25 -55.73 2.98 -8.47
N GLY A 26 -56.45 3.95 -7.90
CA GLY A 26 -56.02 5.35 -7.78
C GLY A 26 -55.18 5.66 -6.54
N THR A 27 -53.91 5.24 -6.54
CA THR A 27 -52.93 5.69 -5.53
C THR A 27 -51.60 6.00 -6.22
N LEU A 28 -51.11 7.24 -6.10
CA LEU A 28 -49.88 7.71 -6.75
C LEU A 28 -48.61 7.22 -6.01
N LEU A 29 -48.24 5.97 -6.27
CA LEU A 29 -46.86 5.51 -6.11
C LEU A 29 -46.15 5.63 -7.47
N ALA A 30 -44.98 6.28 -7.48
CA ALA A 30 -44.17 6.39 -8.68
C ALA A 30 -43.55 5.02 -9.02
N LEU A 31 -44.18 4.29 -9.95
CA LEU A 31 -43.69 2.98 -10.39
C LEU A 31 -42.33 3.09 -11.11
N PRO A 32 -41.35 2.22 -10.81
CA PRO A 32 -40.12 2.13 -11.58
C PRO A 32 -40.40 1.68 -13.02
N PHE A 33 -39.60 2.18 -13.96
CA PHE A 33 -39.75 1.90 -15.39
C PHE A 33 -39.29 0.47 -15.70
N LEU A 34 -40.23 -0.42 -16.06
CA LEU A 34 -39.92 -1.79 -16.45
C LEU A 34 -39.47 -1.85 -17.93
N GLU A 35 -38.34 -2.52 -18.21
CA GLU A 35 -37.76 -2.64 -19.56
C GLU A 35 -38.74 -3.19 -20.62
N ALA A 36 -39.72 -4.00 -20.20
CA ALA A 36 -40.78 -4.52 -21.05
C ALA A 36 -41.68 -3.44 -21.71
N MET A 37 -41.53 -2.17 -21.35
CA MET A 37 -42.23 -1.03 -21.94
C MET A 37 -41.48 -0.34 -23.09
N LEU A 38 -40.23 -0.73 -23.40
CA LEU A 38 -39.45 -0.15 -24.50
C LEU A 38 -39.68 -0.88 -25.84
N PRO A 39 -39.90 -0.15 -26.96
CA PRO A 39 -40.00 -0.77 -28.28
C PRO A 39 -38.66 -1.38 -28.73
N GLY A 40 -38.70 -2.60 -29.30
CA GLY A 40 -37.50 -3.39 -29.61
C GLY A 40 -36.48 -2.73 -30.56
N PHE A 41 -36.89 -1.73 -31.34
CA PHE A 41 -36.03 -0.96 -32.25
C PHE A 41 -35.21 0.16 -31.57
N VAL A 42 -35.54 0.56 -30.33
CA VAL A 42 -34.74 1.54 -29.56
C VAL A 42 -33.46 0.90 -29.00
N ARG A 43 -33.42 -0.43 -28.88
CA ARG A 43 -32.25 -1.19 -28.36
C ARG A 43 -30.96 -1.01 -29.18
N ALA A 44 -31.02 -0.51 -30.41
CA ALA A 44 -29.85 -0.34 -31.27
C ALA A 44 -29.21 1.06 -31.20
N ALA A 45 -29.90 2.07 -30.64
CA ALA A 45 -29.43 3.45 -30.59
C ALA A 45 -29.14 3.97 -29.16
N GLU A 46 -29.80 3.40 -28.15
CA GLU A 46 -29.70 3.88 -26.75
C GLU A 46 -29.18 2.82 -25.76
N SER A 47 -28.66 1.68 -26.22
CA SER A 47 -28.02 0.69 -25.35
C SER A 47 -26.60 1.10 -24.95
N SER A 48 -26.45 2.24 -24.27
CA SER A 48 -25.17 2.78 -23.77
C SER A 48 -24.66 2.05 -22.51
N SER A 49 -24.83 0.73 -22.46
CA SER A 49 -24.01 -0.08 -21.56
C SER A 49 -22.56 -0.01 -22.07
N PRO A 50 -21.58 0.42 -21.26
CA PRO A 50 -20.17 0.42 -21.65
C PRO A 50 -19.59 -1.01 -21.84
N LEU A 51 -20.42 -2.04 -21.64
CA LEU A 51 -20.12 -3.46 -21.86
C LEU A 51 -20.83 -4.02 -23.12
N ALA A 52 -21.57 -3.21 -23.87
CA ALA A 52 -22.25 -3.67 -25.09
C ALA A 52 -21.23 -3.91 -26.24
N PRO A 53 -21.44 -4.92 -27.11
CA PRO A 53 -20.62 -5.09 -28.30
C PRO A 53 -20.64 -3.83 -29.18
N GLY A 54 -19.46 -3.28 -29.49
CA GLY A 54 -19.32 -2.04 -30.25
C GLY A 54 -19.48 -0.75 -29.43
N ALA A 55 -19.68 -0.82 -28.10
CA ALA A 55 -19.54 0.34 -27.23
C ALA A 55 -18.09 0.85 -27.26
N LYS A 56 -17.91 2.18 -27.30
CA LYS A 56 -16.57 2.78 -27.19
C LYS A 56 -15.91 2.34 -25.87
N PRO A 57 -14.65 1.87 -25.87
CA PRO A 57 -13.90 1.59 -24.66
C PRO A 57 -13.97 2.69 -23.60
N ARG A 58 -13.78 2.29 -22.34
CA ARG A 58 -13.45 3.18 -21.22
C ARG A 58 -12.22 2.62 -20.54
N ARG A 59 -11.29 3.50 -20.18
CA ARG A 59 -9.96 3.15 -19.71
C ARG A 59 -9.64 3.82 -18.38
N MET A 60 -8.74 3.22 -17.60
CA MET A 60 -8.24 3.77 -16.34
C MET A 60 -6.71 3.71 -16.30
N PHE A 61 -6.10 4.79 -15.85
CA PHE A 61 -4.67 4.90 -15.57
C PHE A 61 -4.45 5.41 -14.14
N GLY A 62 -3.84 4.60 -13.27
CA GLY A 62 -3.48 4.97 -11.90
C GLY A 62 -1.99 5.24 -11.76
N ILE A 63 -1.61 6.47 -11.39
CA ILE A 63 -0.23 6.92 -11.23
C ILE A 63 0.01 7.30 -9.77
N CYS A 64 0.98 6.67 -9.13
CA CYS A 64 1.49 7.09 -7.82
C CYS A 64 2.89 7.67 -7.98
N ASN A 65 3.06 8.97 -7.70
CA ASN A 65 4.36 9.54 -7.40
C ASN A 65 4.66 9.30 -5.93
N ASN A 66 5.49 8.32 -5.57
CA ASN A 66 5.78 8.12 -4.15
C ASN A 66 6.68 9.26 -3.62
N LEU A 67 6.63 9.48 -2.30
CA LEU A 67 7.23 10.63 -1.58
C LEU A 67 6.50 11.99 -1.64
N GLY A 68 5.26 12.06 -2.13
CA GLY A 68 4.44 13.28 -2.08
C GLY A 68 4.65 14.25 -3.23
N LEU A 69 4.16 15.47 -3.02
CA LEU A 69 4.47 16.70 -3.76
C LEU A 69 4.48 17.84 -2.72
N LEU A 70 5.17 18.95 -2.97
CA LEU A 70 5.12 20.11 -2.07
C LEU A 70 3.70 20.70 -2.05
N GLY A 71 3.00 20.51 -0.93
CA GLY A 71 1.57 20.83 -0.77
C GLY A 71 1.23 22.29 -1.07
N ASP A 72 2.06 23.23 -0.61
CA ASP A 72 1.91 24.68 -0.85
C ASP A 72 1.95 25.05 -2.35
N ASN A 73 2.63 24.24 -3.17
CA ASN A 73 2.71 24.43 -4.61
C ASN A 73 1.66 23.62 -5.38
N PHE A 74 1.11 22.54 -4.80
CA PHE A 74 0.13 21.66 -5.44
C PHE A 74 -1.33 22.03 -5.19
N PHE A 75 -1.71 22.41 -3.97
CA PHE A 75 -3.12 22.63 -3.63
C PHE A 75 -3.61 24.03 -4.06
N PRO A 76 -4.75 24.14 -4.75
CA PRO A 76 -5.28 25.42 -5.18
C PRO A 76 -5.92 26.20 -4.03
N THR A 77 -6.04 27.52 -4.20
CA THR A 77 -6.77 28.39 -3.27
C THR A 77 -8.23 28.52 -3.71
N GLY A 78 -9.16 28.19 -2.81
CA GLY A 78 -10.60 28.16 -3.08
C GLY A 78 -11.11 26.78 -3.50
N ALA A 79 -12.38 26.72 -3.90
CA ALA A 79 -13.07 25.48 -4.26
C ALA A 79 -14.08 25.70 -5.39
N GLY A 80 -14.56 24.60 -5.98
CA GLY A 80 -15.46 24.64 -7.15
C GLY A 80 -14.70 24.76 -8.47
N LYS A 81 -15.40 25.10 -9.56
CA LYS A 81 -14.79 25.11 -10.90
C LYS A 81 -13.71 26.19 -11.05
N ASP A 82 -13.87 27.33 -10.37
CA ASP A 82 -13.11 28.56 -10.61
C ASP A 82 -12.09 28.86 -9.50
N TYR A 83 -11.52 27.82 -8.89
CA TYR A 83 -10.40 27.97 -7.92
C TYR A 83 -9.19 28.68 -8.55
N LEU A 84 -8.42 29.39 -7.71
CA LEU A 84 -7.13 29.96 -8.09
C LEU A 84 -6.08 28.86 -8.16
N ALA A 85 -5.52 28.63 -9.35
CA ALA A 85 -4.54 27.57 -9.58
C ALA A 85 -3.21 27.86 -8.85
N SER A 86 -2.69 26.86 -8.15
CA SER A 86 -1.36 26.89 -7.53
C SER A 86 -0.25 26.81 -8.59
N PRO A 87 1.03 27.08 -8.24
CA PRO A 87 2.16 27.03 -9.18
C PRO A 87 2.20 25.76 -10.05
N TYR A 88 2.04 24.58 -9.45
CA TYR A 88 2.04 23.30 -10.19
C TYR A 88 0.83 23.14 -11.11
N LEU A 89 -0.35 23.58 -10.68
CA LEU A 89 -1.58 23.47 -11.49
C LEU A 89 -1.62 24.49 -12.64
N GLN A 90 -0.88 25.59 -12.55
CA GLN A 90 -0.70 26.53 -13.67
C GLN A 90 0.04 25.89 -14.85
N MET A 91 0.96 24.95 -14.60
CA MET A 91 1.64 24.17 -15.65
C MET A 91 0.68 23.26 -16.44
N LEU A 92 -0.47 22.91 -15.84
CA LEU A 92 -1.54 22.16 -16.49
C LEU A 92 -2.62 23.07 -17.11
N GLY A 93 -2.32 24.37 -17.30
CA GLY A 93 -3.29 25.39 -17.73
C GLY A 93 -4.02 25.08 -19.05
N GLU A 94 -3.35 24.45 -20.02
CA GLU A 94 -3.95 23.96 -21.28
C GLU A 94 -5.12 22.98 -21.04
N HIS A 95 -5.10 22.30 -19.90
CA HIS A 95 -6.01 21.24 -19.50
C HIS A 95 -6.96 21.67 -18.37
N ARG A 96 -7.11 22.97 -18.08
CA ARG A 96 -7.83 23.46 -16.89
C ARG A 96 -9.30 23.04 -16.77
N ASN A 97 -9.94 22.61 -17.86
CA ASN A 97 -11.31 22.05 -17.87
C ASN A 97 -11.35 20.51 -17.92
N ASP A 98 -10.20 19.85 -18.07
CA ASP A 98 -10.07 18.40 -18.27
C ASP A 98 -9.73 17.64 -16.96
N PHE A 99 -9.48 18.34 -15.85
CA PHE A 99 -9.14 17.75 -14.55
C PHE A 99 -9.80 18.41 -13.34
N THR A 100 -9.85 17.66 -12.24
CA THR A 100 -10.29 18.09 -10.89
C THR A 100 -9.21 17.73 -9.87
N VAL A 101 -8.93 18.62 -8.92
CA VAL A 101 -8.01 18.40 -7.79
C VAL A 101 -8.81 18.26 -6.51
N PHE A 102 -8.43 17.31 -5.66
CA PHE A 102 -9.09 17.02 -4.39
C PHE A 102 -8.14 17.29 -3.22
N SER A 103 -8.58 18.15 -2.29
CA SER A 103 -7.95 18.33 -0.98
C SER A 103 -8.72 17.56 0.11
N GLY A 104 -8.04 17.28 1.22
CA GLY A 104 -8.57 16.51 2.35
C GLY A 104 -8.67 14.99 2.12
N VAL A 105 -8.21 14.48 0.98
CA VAL A 105 -8.24 13.03 0.68
C VAL A 105 -7.18 12.31 1.52
N SER A 106 -7.56 11.20 2.15
CA SER A 106 -6.69 10.37 2.99
C SER A 106 -7.25 8.95 3.01
N HIS A 107 -6.40 7.93 3.15
CA HIS A 107 -6.87 6.56 3.36
C HIS A 107 -7.05 6.27 4.87
N PRO A 108 -8.25 5.85 5.32
CA PRO A 108 -8.48 5.51 6.72
C PRO A 108 -7.54 4.40 7.21
N ASN A 109 -6.89 4.62 8.35
CA ASN A 109 -5.97 3.67 8.99
C ASN A 109 -4.77 3.24 8.12
N VAL A 110 -4.39 4.01 7.10
CA VAL A 110 -3.10 3.84 6.41
C VAL A 110 -2.05 4.62 7.20
N ASP A 111 -1.25 3.88 7.96
CA ASP A 111 -0.17 4.42 8.79
C ASP A 111 0.87 5.19 7.95
N GLY A 112 1.52 6.17 8.58
CA GLY A 112 2.55 7.00 7.94
C GLY A 112 3.79 6.22 7.50
N GLY A 113 4.56 6.83 6.61
CA GLY A 113 5.83 6.28 6.13
C GLY A 113 5.79 5.72 4.70
N HIS A 114 6.96 5.32 4.21
CA HIS A 114 7.14 4.73 2.88
C HIS A 114 6.17 3.58 2.53
N PRO A 115 5.81 2.65 3.45
CA PRO A 115 4.89 1.55 3.12
C PRO A 115 3.47 1.99 2.72
N ALA A 116 3.08 3.25 2.89
CA ALA A 116 1.79 3.72 2.39
C ALA A 116 1.64 3.61 0.85
N ASP A 117 2.75 3.52 0.10
CA ASP A 117 2.74 3.44 -1.37
C ASP A 117 2.01 2.21 -1.93
N ILE A 118 2.22 1.03 -1.32
CA ILE A 118 1.53 -0.21 -1.69
C ILE A 118 0.03 -0.20 -1.33
N ALA A 119 -0.44 0.77 -0.56
CA ALA A 119 -1.86 0.94 -0.22
C ALA A 119 -2.59 1.98 -1.11
N PHE A 120 -1.91 2.61 -2.07
CA PHE A 120 -2.46 3.75 -2.84
C PHE A 120 -3.65 3.39 -3.75
N LEU A 121 -3.76 2.15 -4.24
CA LEU A 121 -4.93 1.70 -5.04
C LEU A 121 -5.85 0.70 -4.32
N THR A 122 -5.59 0.41 -3.04
CA THR A 122 -6.30 -0.60 -2.25
C THR A 122 -6.95 -0.02 -0.98
N ALA A 123 -6.41 1.10 -0.47
CA ALA A 123 -6.70 1.68 0.84
C ALA A 123 -6.57 0.66 2.00
N ALA A 124 -5.75 -0.39 1.83
CA ALA A 124 -5.56 -1.42 2.84
C ALA A 124 -4.85 -0.84 4.08
N PRO A 125 -5.39 -1.04 5.29
CA PRO A 125 -4.90 -0.39 6.49
C PRO A 125 -3.59 -0.99 7.00
N HIS A 126 -2.84 -0.19 7.75
CA HIS A 126 -1.60 -0.55 8.44
C HIS A 126 -0.50 -1.21 7.57
N PRO A 127 -0.10 -0.63 6.42
CA PRO A 127 0.92 -1.22 5.55
C PRO A 127 2.34 -1.22 6.14
N ALA A 128 2.58 -0.47 7.22
CA ALA A 128 3.82 -0.55 8.00
C ALA A 128 3.85 -1.75 8.99
N SER A 129 2.72 -2.45 9.19
CA SER A 129 2.64 -3.60 10.09
C SER A 129 3.31 -4.84 9.52
N SER A 130 4.00 -5.61 10.37
CA SER A 130 4.52 -6.94 10.03
C SER A 130 3.40 -7.95 9.72
N SER A 131 2.18 -7.71 10.20
CA SER A 131 1.00 -8.52 9.90
C SER A 131 0.17 -8.00 8.72
N PHE A 132 0.71 -7.03 7.94
CA PHE A 132 -0.03 -6.42 6.84
C PHE A 132 -0.50 -7.45 5.82
N ARG A 133 -1.75 -7.28 5.38
CA ARG A 133 -2.31 -7.99 4.24
C ARG A 133 -3.01 -6.96 3.36
N ASN A 134 -2.62 -6.91 2.11
CA ASN A 134 -3.26 -6.03 1.15
C ASN A 134 -4.62 -6.61 0.71
N THR A 135 -5.36 -5.83 -0.06
CA THR A 135 -6.65 -6.22 -0.65
C THR A 135 -6.58 -6.05 -2.17
N ILE A 136 -7.68 -6.33 -2.88
CA ILE A 136 -7.78 -6.06 -4.32
C ILE A 136 -7.49 -4.58 -4.63
N SER A 137 -6.65 -4.33 -5.62
CA SER A 137 -6.41 -2.97 -6.13
C SER A 137 -7.46 -2.57 -7.17
N LEU A 138 -7.66 -1.25 -7.33
CA LEU A 138 -8.64 -0.69 -8.24
C LEU A 138 -8.50 -1.19 -9.69
N ASP A 139 -7.27 -1.34 -10.18
CA ASP A 139 -6.99 -1.88 -11.52
C ASP A 139 -7.34 -3.36 -11.67
N GLN A 140 -7.12 -4.17 -10.63
CA GLN A 140 -7.51 -5.59 -10.64
C GLN A 140 -9.03 -5.76 -10.52
N HIS A 141 -9.68 -4.90 -9.72
CA HIS A 141 -11.13 -4.83 -9.66
C HIS A 141 -11.76 -4.49 -11.03
N ILE A 142 -11.11 -3.65 -11.83
CA ILE A 142 -11.48 -3.37 -13.22
C ILE A 142 -11.19 -4.58 -14.12
N ALA A 143 -9.99 -5.16 -14.03
CA ALA A 143 -9.55 -6.30 -14.84
C ALA A 143 -10.47 -7.53 -14.69
N GLU A 144 -10.95 -7.82 -13.48
CA GLU A 144 -11.95 -8.87 -13.21
C GLU A 144 -13.25 -8.71 -14.00
N ARG A 145 -13.66 -7.47 -14.31
CA ARG A 145 -14.97 -7.14 -14.89
C ARG A 145 -14.92 -6.90 -16.39
N ILE A 146 -13.85 -6.26 -16.88
CA ILE A 146 -13.73 -5.87 -18.30
C ILE A 146 -12.44 -6.35 -18.97
N GLY A 147 -11.50 -6.94 -18.23
CA GLY A 147 -10.19 -7.31 -18.77
C GLY A 147 -10.21 -8.41 -19.84
N SER A 148 -11.27 -9.22 -19.91
CA SER A 148 -11.49 -10.20 -20.98
C SER A 148 -11.81 -9.57 -22.35
N GLN A 149 -12.18 -8.28 -22.38
CA GLN A 149 -12.51 -7.55 -23.61
C GLN A 149 -11.26 -7.07 -24.37
N THR A 150 -10.08 -7.17 -23.77
CA THR A 150 -8.78 -6.83 -24.35
C THR A 150 -7.79 -7.98 -24.21
N ARG A 151 -6.67 -7.97 -24.94
CA ARG A 151 -5.63 -9.02 -24.84
C ARG A 151 -5.01 -9.05 -23.45
N PHE A 152 -4.70 -7.89 -22.89
CA PHE A 152 -4.11 -7.75 -21.56
C PHE A 152 -5.17 -7.22 -20.60
N PRO A 153 -5.58 -7.98 -19.56
CA PRO A 153 -6.61 -7.55 -18.61
C PRO A 153 -6.25 -6.26 -17.86
N SER A 154 -4.95 -6.09 -17.57
CA SER A 154 -4.33 -4.91 -16.99
C SER A 154 -2.84 -4.89 -17.35
N LEU A 155 -2.19 -3.74 -17.29
CA LEU A 155 -0.72 -3.64 -17.23
C LEU A 155 -0.29 -2.99 -15.91
N THR A 156 0.65 -3.62 -15.23
CA THR A 156 1.26 -3.11 -13.99
C THR A 156 2.67 -2.63 -14.34
N LEU A 157 2.91 -1.33 -14.28
CA LEU A 157 4.16 -0.69 -14.70
C LEU A 157 4.85 0.00 -13.53
N ALA A 158 6.16 0.22 -13.65
CA ALA A 158 6.91 1.02 -12.69
C ALA A 158 8.10 1.76 -13.31
N VAL A 159 8.63 2.75 -12.60
CA VAL A 159 9.92 3.38 -12.87
C VAL A 159 10.81 3.21 -11.66
N ASN A 160 12.00 2.63 -11.87
CA ASN A 160 13.04 2.43 -10.85
C ASN A 160 12.63 1.48 -9.71
N THR A 161 11.81 0.46 -10.03
CA THR A 161 11.52 -0.66 -9.15
C THR A 161 10.86 -1.81 -9.93
N SER A 162 11.25 -3.04 -9.62
CA SER A 162 10.58 -4.28 -10.03
C SER A 162 9.90 -5.00 -8.85
N THR A 163 9.90 -4.39 -7.65
CA THR A 163 9.48 -5.02 -6.39
C THR A 163 8.34 -4.28 -5.68
N ARG A 164 8.20 -2.97 -5.87
CA ARG A 164 7.07 -2.20 -5.32
C ARG A 164 5.95 -2.04 -6.35
N SER A 165 4.78 -2.57 -6.03
CA SER A 165 3.62 -2.58 -6.91
C SER A 165 2.42 -1.82 -6.34
N LEU A 166 1.67 -1.19 -7.24
CA LEU A 166 0.33 -0.66 -6.99
C LEU A 166 -0.78 -1.69 -7.22
N SER A 167 -0.47 -2.80 -7.90
CA SER A 167 -1.44 -3.81 -8.33
C SER A 167 -1.43 -5.04 -7.42
N TRP A 168 -2.60 -5.39 -6.90
CA TRP A 168 -2.78 -6.42 -5.89
C TRP A 168 -4.02 -7.26 -6.21
N THR A 169 -3.83 -8.57 -6.23
CA THR A 169 -4.91 -9.54 -6.48
C THR A 169 -5.97 -9.53 -5.36
N GLY A 170 -7.13 -10.13 -5.61
CA GLY A 170 -8.18 -10.31 -4.59
C GLY A 170 -7.73 -11.04 -3.31
N ALA A 171 -6.65 -11.83 -3.38
CA ALA A 171 -6.04 -12.51 -2.23
C ALA A 171 -5.01 -11.64 -1.48
N GLY A 172 -4.78 -10.39 -1.88
CA GLY A 172 -3.76 -9.52 -1.28
C GLY A 172 -2.32 -9.85 -1.67
N VAL A 173 -2.12 -10.56 -2.80
CA VAL A 173 -0.80 -10.86 -3.37
C VAL A 173 -0.42 -9.80 -4.41
N ALA A 174 0.78 -9.24 -4.29
CA ALA A 174 1.33 -8.25 -5.21
C ALA A 174 1.54 -8.83 -6.62
N ILE A 175 1.24 -8.03 -7.63
CA ILE A 175 1.56 -8.33 -9.03
C ILE A 175 2.85 -7.57 -9.36
N PRO A 176 3.97 -8.22 -9.72
CA PRO A 176 5.21 -7.52 -10.05
C PRO A 176 5.03 -6.54 -11.21
N PRO A 177 5.58 -5.32 -11.13
CA PRO A 177 5.53 -4.35 -12.22
C PRO A 177 6.62 -4.60 -13.27
N GLU A 178 6.31 -4.26 -14.52
CA GLU A 178 7.29 -4.14 -15.59
C GLU A 178 7.92 -2.74 -15.61
N GLU A 179 9.25 -2.66 -15.54
CA GLU A 179 9.99 -1.38 -15.53
C GLU A 179 10.69 -1.04 -16.86
N LYS A 180 10.57 -1.90 -17.87
CA LYS A 180 11.17 -1.76 -19.19
C LYS A 180 10.09 -1.55 -20.25
N ALA A 181 10.03 -0.35 -20.81
CA ALA A 181 9.06 -0.01 -21.83
C ALA A 181 9.32 -0.77 -23.14
N ALA A 182 10.58 -1.13 -23.44
CA ALA A 182 10.88 -1.95 -24.61
C ALA A 182 10.26 -3.35 -24.51
N GLU A 183 10.32 -3.99 -23.35
CA GLU A 183 9.72 -5.33 -23.17
C GLU A 183 8.20 -5.29 -23.27
N VAL A 184 7.55 -4.32 -22.62
CA VAL A 184 6.10 -4.15 -22.72
C VAL A 184 5.69 -3.81 -24.17
N PHE A 185 6.44 -2.96 -24.89
CA PHE A 185 6.19 -2.71 -26.31
C PHE A 185 6.24 -3.99 -27.15
N ARG A 186 7.24 -4.87 -26.92
CA ARG A 186 7.32 -6.17 -27.61
C ARG A 186 6.14 -7.08 -27.24
N GLN A 187 5.74 -7.12 -25.97
CA GLN A 187 4.56 -7.86 -25.52
C GLN A 187 3.29 -7.35 -26.22
N LEU A 188 3.10 -6.03 -26.34
CA LEU A 188 1.91 -5.43 -26.95
C LEU A 188 1.84 -5.59 -28.48
N PHE A 189 2.94 -5.36 -29.19
CA PHE A 189 2.92 -5.12 -30.65
C PHE A 189 3.68 -6.15 -31.50
N LEU A 190 4.65 -6.90 -30.94
CA LEU A 190 5.38 -7.91 -31.72
C LEU A 190 4.71 -9.28 -31.62
N GLN A 191 4.24 -9.81 -32.76
CA GLN A 191 3.70 -11.16 -32.85
C GLN A 191 4.84 -12.19 -32.73
N GLY A 192 4.66 -13.21 -31.89
CA GLY A 192 5.59 -14.34 -31.81
C GLY A 192 5.50 -15.25 -33.05
N THR A 193 6.46 -16.17 -33.19
CA THR A 193 6.41 -17.20 -34.23
C THR A 193 5.24 -18.16 -34.01
N PRO A 194 4.78 -18.92 -35.04
CA PRO A 194 3.73 -19.92 -34.88
C PRO A 194 4.00 -20.92 -33.75
N GLU A 195 5.25 -21.31 -33.56
CA GLU A 195 5.70 -22.24 -32.52
C GLU A 195 5.55 -21.63 -31.12
N GLN A 196 5.85 -20.34 -30.96
CA GLN A 196 5.68 -19.58 -29.72
C GLN A 196 4.20 -19.39 -29.37
N ILE A 197 3.36 -19.07 -30.35
CA ILE A 197 1.90 -18.94 -30.18
C ILE A 197 1.32 -20.28 -29.71
N GLU A 198 1.65 -21.39 -30.37
CA GLU A 198 1.15 -22.70 -29.97
C GLU A 198 1.76 -23.19 -28.64
N ALA A 199 2.96 -22.74 -28.25
CA ALA A 199 3.51 -22.98 -26.92
C ALA A 199 2.69 -22.26 -25.83
N GLN A 200 2.38 -20.98 -26.04
CA GLN A 200 1.55 -20.20 -25.11
C GLN A 200 0.15 -20.78 -24.94
N ILE A 201 -0.43 -21.28 -26.04
CA ILE A 201 -1.73 -21.97 -26.05
C ILE A 201 -1.68 -23.27 -25.22
N ARG A 202 -0.61 -24.07 -25.32
CA ARG A 202 -0.42 -25.29 -24.51
C ARG A 202 -0.26 -24.97 -23.02
N GLU A 203 0.42 -23.88 -22.68
CA GLU A 203 0.53 -23.43 -21.29
C GLU A 203 -0.84 -23.05 -20.71
N LEU A 204 -1.65 -22.28 -21.46
CA LEU A 204 -3.01 -21.89 -21.05
C LEU A 204 -3.94 -23.11 -20.85
N ASP A 205 -3.85 -24.10 -21.74
CA ASP A 205 -4.60 -25.38 -21.60
C ASP A 205 -4.13 -26.20 -20.39
N THR A 206 -2.82 -26.16 -20.08
CA THR A 206 -2.26 -26.81 -18.89
C THR A 206 -2.76 -26.13 -17.61
N GLY A 207 -2.74 -24.80 -17.57
CA GLY A 207 -3.28 -24.01 -16.46
C GLY A 207 -4.76 -24.28 -16.22
N ARG A 208 -5.58 -24.33 -17.28
CA ARG A 208 -6.98 -24.73 -17.18
C ARG A 208 -7.18 -26.15 -16.63
N SER A 209 -6.40 -27.12 -17.11
CA SER A 209 -6.47 -28.50 -16.61
C SER A 209 -6.13 -28.62 -15.12
N ILE A 210 -5.22 -27.78 -14.61
CA ILE A 210 -4.92 -27.69 -13.17
C ILE A 210 -6.12 -27.14 -12.38
N LEU A 211 -6.79 -26.09 -12.90
CA LEU A 211 -7.99 -25.53 -12.25
C LEU A 211 -9.15 -26.53 -12.21
N ASP A 212 -9.37 -27.30 -13.28
CA ASP A 212 -10.37 -28.38 -13.31
C ASP A 212 -10.11 -29.44 -12.22
N ALA A 213 -8.84 -29.87 -12.06
CA ALA A 213 -8.45 -30.82 -11.03
C ALA A 213 -8.67 -30.26 -9.61
N VAL A 214 -8.30 -29.00 -9.37
CA VAL A 214 -8.48 -28.31 -8.09
C VAL A 214 -9.97 -28.11 -7.78
N ALA A 215 -10.79 -27.73 -8.76
CA ALA A 215 -12.24 -27.64 -8.62
C ALA A 215 -12.87 -29.00 -8.28
N GLY A 216 -12.39 -30.09 -8.89
CA GLY A 216 -12.80 -31.45 -8.57
C GLY A 216 -12.50 -31.84 -7.12
N GLN A 217 -11.30 -31.54 -6.62
CA GLN A 217 -10.90 -31.78 -5.23
C GLN A 217 -11.74 -30.96 -4.24
N ALA A 218 -11.87 -29.65 -4.46
CA ALA A 218 -12.69 -28.78 -3.63
C ALA A 218 -14.16 -29.22 -3.62
N LYS A 219 -14.70 -29.73 -4.74
CA LYS A 219 -16.07 -30.28 -4.81
C LYS A 219 -16.23 -31.57 -4.02
N SER A 220 -15.16 -32.35 -3.83
CA SER A 220 -15.20 -33.46 -2.87
C SER A 220 -15.30 -32.93 -1.45
N LEU A 221 -14.40 -32.02 -1.06
CA LEU A 221 -14.37 -31.41 0.28
C LEU A 221 -15.71 -30.74 0.65
N ALA A 222 -16.38 -30.10 -0.32
CA ALA A 222 -17.69 -29.47 -0.12
C ALA A 222 -18.80 -30.44 0.38
N ARG A 223 -18.66 -31.75 0.15
CA ARG A 223 -19.58 -32.79 0.65
C ARG A 223 -19.36 -33.10 2.13
N ASP A 224 -18.14 -32.90 2.61
CA ASP A 224 -17.68 -33.36 3.93
C ASP A 224 -17.69 -32.23 4.98
N VAL A 225 -17.94 -30.97 4.57
CA VAL A 225 -17.93 -29.79 5.47
C VAL A 225 -19.33 -29.26 5.84
N GLY A 226 -19.37 -28.58 6.99
CA GLY A 226 -20.58 -27.91 7.50
C GLY A 226 -21.05 -26.73 6.64
N ALA A 227 -22.29 -26.30 6.84
CA ALA A 227 -22.92 -25.26 6.03
C ALA A 227 -22.11 -23.96 5.92
N ARG A 228 -21.53 -23.49 7.04
CA ARG A 228 -20.73 -22.26 7.11
C ARG A 228 -19.44 -22.31 6.26
N ASP A 229 -18.88 -23.50 6.04
CA ASP A 229 -17.69 -23.67 5.22
C ASP A 229 -18.05 -24.00 3.76
N ARG A 230 -19.26 -24.51 3.49
CA ARG A 230 -19.82 -24.57 2.13
C ARG A 230 -19.97 -23.18 1.52
N ASP A 231 -20.47 -22.19 2.27
CA ASP A 231 -20.57 -20.79 1.78
C ASP A 231 -19.21 -20.23 1.34
N ARG A 232 -18.12 -20.62 2.01
CA ARG A 232 -16.73 -20.24 1.64
C ARG A 232 -16.23 -20.99 0.41
N LEU A 233 -16.56 -22.28 0.30
CA LEU A 233 -16.22 -23.08 -0.88
C LEU A 233 -16.99 -22.61 -2.12
N ASP A 234 -18.23 -22.14 -1.99
CA ASP A 234 -19.01 -21.56 -3.10
C ASP A 234 -18.42 -20.23 -3.59
N GLN A 235 -17.91 -19.38 -2.68
CA GLN A 235 -17.09 -18.23 -3.05
C GLN A 235 -15.83 -18.66 -3.81
N TYR A 236 -15.13 -19.69 -3.32
CA TYR A 236 -13.93 -20.23 -3.98
C TYR A 236 -14.23 -20.80 -5.39
N PHE A 237 -15.31 -21.58 -5.56
CA PHE A 237 -15.72 -22.09 -6.88
C PHE A 237 -16.07 -20.98 -7.86
N THR A 238 -16.67 -19.90 -7.38
CA THR A 238 -16.93 -18.70 -8.20
C THR A 238 -15.61 -18.12 -8.70
N SER A 239 -14.65 -17.87 -7.81
CA SER A 239 -13.32 -17.37 -8.19
C SER A 239 -12.54 -18.30 -9.14
N VAL A 240 -12.66 -19.63 -8.99
CA VAL A 240 -12.03 -20.60 -9.89
C VAL A 240 -12.66 -20.56 -11.29
N ARG A 241 -14.00 -20.51 -11.40
CA ARG A 241 -14.68 -20.36 -12.70
C ARG A 241 -14.35 -19.04 -13.38
N ASP A 242 -14.30 -17.94 -12.63
CA ASP A 242 -13.92 -16.63 -13.16
C ASP A 242 -12.47 -16.61 -13.65
N LEU A 243 -11.58 -17.42 -13.07
CA LEU A 243 -10.22 -17.63 -13.58
C LEU A 243 -10.20 -18.53 -14.83
N GLU A 244 -10.97 -19.62 -14.88
CA GLU A 244 -11.09 -20.48 -16.06
C GLU A 244 -11.61 -19.69 -17.28
N HIS A 245 -12.66 -18.90 -17.09
CA HIS A 245 -13.20 -18.02 -18.13
C HIS A 245 -12.18 -17.00 -18.64
N ARG A 246 -11.30 -16.48 -17.76
CA ARG A 246 -10.20 -15.59 -18.17
C ARG A 246 -9.12 -16.32 -18.97
N LEU A 247 -8.68 -17.51 -18.55
CA LEU A 247 -7.73 -18.32 -19.33
C LEU A 247 -8.27 -18.66 -20.73
N GLN A 248 -9.55 -19.02 -20.81
CA GLN A 248 -10.21 -19.30 -22.09
C GLN A 248 -10.32 -18.03 -22.98
N ALA A 249 -10.55 -16.86 -22.38
CA ALA A 249 -10.52 -15.59 -23.10
C ALA A 249 -9.12 -15.26 -23.63
N SER A 250 -8.08 -15.37 -22.79
CA SER A 250 -6.67 -15.18 -23.18
C SER A 250 -6.26 -16.10 -24.32
N LYS A 251 -6.64 -17.38 -24.28
CA LYS A 251 -6.40 -18.34 -25.37
C LYS A 251 -7.02 -17.87 -26.70
N GLY A 252 -8.19 -17.22 -26.63
CA GLY A 252 -8.86 -16.61 -27.77
C GLY A 252 -8.16 -15.38 -28.36
N TRP A 253 -7.25 -14.74 -27.61
CA TRP A 253 -6.42 -13.64 -28.08
C TRP A 253 -5.12 -14.10 -28.74
N GLU A 254 -4.50 -15.19 -28.30
CA GLU A 254 -3.19 -15.63 -28.84
C GLU A 254 -3.14 -15.79 -30.36
N ARG A 255 -4.20 -16.34 -30.96
CA ARG A 255 -4.30 -16.49 -32.43
C ARG A 255 -4.81 -15.25 -33.17
N ARG A 256 -5.25 -14.20 -32.47
CA ARG A 256 -5.57 -12.91 -33.10
C ARG A 256 -4.24 -12.18 -33.39
N PRO A 257 -4.13 -11.43 -34.49
CA PRO A 257 -2.97 -10.56 -34.70
C PRO A 257 -2.88 -9.51 -33.57
N LYS A 258 -1.67 -9.15 -33.17
CA LYS A 258 -1.41 -7.94 -32.37
C LYS A 258 -1.60 -6.68 -33.23
N PRO A 259 -2.00 -5.54 -32.62
CA PRO A 259 -2.14 -4.29 -33.35
C PRO A 259 -0.79 -3.79 -33.87
N VAL A 260 -0.80 -3.17 -35.06
CA VAL A 260 0.39 -2.56 -35.67
C VAL A 260 0.39 -1.06 -35.37
N VAL A 261 1.49 -0.58 -34.80
CA VAL A 261 1.70 0.86 -34.52
C VAL A 261 2.81 1.41 -35.41
N ASN A 262 2.65 2.64 -35.89
CA ASN A 262 3.70 3.36 -36.60
C ASN A 262 4.63 4.06 -35.60
N ALA A 263 5.26 3.28 -34.73
CA ALA A 263 6.21 3.74 -33.72
C ALA A 263 7.38 2.74 -33.62
N PRO A 264 8.63 3.22 -33.46
CA PRO A 264 9.76 2.33 -33.18
C PRO A 264 9.61 1.70 -31.79
N VAL A 265 10.29 0.57 -31.56
CA VAL A 265 10.47 0.04 -30.21
C VAL A 265 11.16 1.12 -29.37
N PRO A 266 10.63 1.51 -28.19
CA PRO A 266 11.25 2.52 -27.36
C PRO A 266 12.62 2.06 -26.85
N VAL A 267 13.52 3.02 -26.70
CA VAL A 267 14.83 2.79 -26.07
C VAL A 267 14.69 3.12 -24.58
N ASP A 268 14.82 2.11 -23.73
CA ASP A 268 14.81 2.29 -22.28
C ASP A 268 16.03 3.14 -21.85
N PRO A 269 15.84 4.26 -21.12
CA PRO A 269 16.95 5.07 -20.62
C PRO A 269 17.86 4.24 -19.69
N PRO A 270 19.19 4.15 -19.97
CA PRO A 270 20.07 3.16 -19.36
C PRO A 270 20.42 3.41 -17.89
N SER A 271 20.14 4.60 -17.36
CA SER A 271 20.46 4.98 -15.98
C SER A 271 19.18 5.28 -15.19
N PRO A 272 19.03 4.79 -13.94
CA PRO A 272 17.92 5.17 -13.07
C PRO A 272 17.92 6.67 -12.75
N ALA A 273 19.07 7.35 -12.86
CA ALA A 273 19.17 8.80 -12.72
C ALA A 273 18.43 9.57 -13.83
N GLN A 274 18.22 8.97 -15.01
CA GLN A 274 17.45 9.57 -16.12
C GLN A 274 15.92 9.44 -15.88
N TYR A 275 15.50 9.66 -14.63
CA TYR A 275 14.17 9.38 -14.10
C TYR A 275 13.05 9.97 -14.97
N MET A 276 13.12 11.28 -15.25
CA MET A 276 12.11 11.98 -16.06
C MET A 276 12.00 11.43 -17.48
N ALA A 277 13.10 10.95 -18.07
CA ALA A 277 13.06 10.27 -19.37
C ALA A 277 12.35 8.91 -19.28
N LYS A 278 12.59 8.13 -18.20
CA LYS A 278 11.91 6.85 -17.96
C LYS A 278 10.41 7.05 -17.74
N VAL A 279 10.01 8.08 -16.99
CA VAL A 279 8.59 8.47 -16.84
C VAL A 279 7.97 8.83 -18.19
N LYS A 280 8.64 9.66 -19.01
CA LYS A 280 8.13 10.04 -20.34
C LYS A 280 7.93 8.82 -21.24
N VAL A 281 8.91 7.92 -21.33
CA VAL A 281 8.82 6.73 -22.19
C VAL A 281 7.68 5.79 -21.74
N MET A 282 7.42 5.68 -20.43
CA MET A 282 6.25 4.95 -19.91
C MET A 282 4.93 5.64 -20.29
N TYR A 283 4.84 6.98 -20.22
CA TYR A 283 3.64 7.71 -20.69
C TYR A 283 3.40 7.55 -22.20
N ASP A 284 4.46 7.60 -23.02
CA ASP A 284 4.38 7.37 -24.48
C ASP A 284 3.83 5.96 -24.79
N LEU A 285 4.32 4.94 -24.07
CA LEU A 285 3.87 3.56 -24.16
C LEU A 285 2.40 3.39 -23.71
N VAL A 286 2.00 4.02 -22.61
CA VAL A 286 0.62 4.02 -22.12
C VAL A 286 -0.35 4.58 -23.16
N ARG A 287 0.04 5.67 -23.84
CA ARG A 287 -0.76 6.25 -24.94
C ARG A 287 -1.01 5.20 -26.03
N LEU A 288 0.04 4.52 -26.51
CA LEU A 288 -0.07 3.49 -27.55
C LEU A 288 -0.90 2.27 -27.10
N ALA A 289 -0.75 1.84 -25.85
CA ALA A 289 -1.51 0.72 -25.29
C ALA A 289 -3.03 1.00 -25.26
N PHE A 290 -3.41 2.24 -24.95
CA PHE A 290 -4.80 2.70 -24.94
C PHE A 290 -5.35 3.00 -26.34
N GLU A 291 -4.56 3.67 -27.20
CA GLU A 291 -4.88 4.00 -28.59
C GLU A 291 -5.21 2.74 -29.42
N THR A 292 -4.56 1.62 -29.11
CA THR A 292 -4.78 0.32 -29.76
C THR A 292 -5.81 -0.59 -29.06
N ASP A 293 -6.42 -0.13 -27.95
CA ASP A 293 -7.25 -0.93 -27.03
C ASP A 293 -6.61 -2.28 -26.63
N SER A 294 -5.27 -2.30 -26.51
CA SER A 294 -4.52 -3.50 -26.08
C SER A 294 -4.80 -3.85 -24.61
N THR A 295 -5.10 -2.84 -23.81
CA THR A 295 -5.63 -2.94 -22.44
C THR A 295 -6.51 -1.74 -22.12
N ARG A 296 -7.30 -1.85 -21.04
CA ARG A 296 -8.15 -0.76 -20.51
C ARG A 296 -7.82 -0.37 -19.08
N SER A 297 -6.84 -1.01 -18.45
CA SER A 297 -6.46 -0.75 -17.07
C SER A 297 -4.95 -0.75 -16.94
N ILE A 298 -4.35 0.38 -16.55
CA ILE A 298 -2.90 0.48 -16.36
C ILE A 298 -2.61 1.12 -15.00
N THR A 299 -1.56 0.65 -14.33
CA THR A 299 -0.99 1.31 -13.15
C THR A 299 0.48 1.65 -13.39
N LEU A 300 0.97 2.74 -12.81
CA LEU A 300 2.37 3.15 -12.87
C LEU A 300 2.85 3.63 -11.50
N MET A 301 3.77 2.87 -10.89
CA MET A 301 4.54 3.29 -9.72
C MET A 301 5.73 4.14 -10.15
N LEU A 302 5.81 5.39 -9.71
CA LEU A 302 7.00 6.22 -9.86
C LEU A 302 7.80 6.14 -8.55
N ASN A 303 8.89 5.37 -8.55
CA ASN A 303 9.66 5.09 -7.34
C ASN A 303 10.76 6.13 -7.09
N SER A 304 10.36 7.29 -6.60
CA SER A 304 11.23 8.35 -6.09
C SER A 304 12.17 7.82 -4.99
N VAL A 305 11.70 6.93 -4.10
CA VAL A 305 12.52 6.34 -3.01
C VAL A 305 13.80 5.63 -3.51
N GLY A 306 13.72 4.97 -4.66
CA GLY A 306 14.85 4.25 -5.26
C GLY A 306 15.59 5.03 -6.35
N THR A 307 15.32 6.34 -6.48
CA THR A 307 15.86 7.17 -7.56
C THR A 307 17.10 7.94 -7.08
N PRO A 308 18.30 7.64 -7.60
CA PRO A 308 19.51 8.40 -7.30
C PRO A 308 19.44 9.80 -7.94
N VAL A 309 20.39 10.67 -7.61
CA VAL A 309 20.51 12.06 -8.08
C VAL A 309 19.96 12.26 -9.51
N PRO A 310 18.74 12.84 -9.66
CA PRO A 310 18.08 12.94 -10.96
C PRO A 310 18.85 13.79 -11.98
N GLN A 311 19.07 13.24 -13.17
CA GLN A 311 19.69 13.93 -14.31
C GLN A 311 18.62 14.66 -15.12
N ILE A 312 18.61 15.99 -14.99
CA ILE A 312 17.71 16.88 -15.73
C ILE A 312 18.54 17.95 -16.44
N ALA A 313 18.35 18.11 -17.74
CA ALA A 313 19.16 19.01 -18.55
C ALA A 313 18.88 20.48 -18.18
N GLY A 314 19.92 21.20 -17.76
CA GLY A 314 19.84 22.61 -17.36
C GLY A 314 19.55 22.84 -15.87
N GLU A 315 19.24 21.79 -15.11
CA GLU A 315 18.90 21.89 -13.68
C GLU A 315 20.04 21.30 -12.81
N ALA A 316 20.35 21.96 -11.69
CA ALA A 316 21.38 21.52 -10.75
C ALA A 316 20.76 20.76 -9.58
N ILE A 317 20.46 19.47 -9.78
CA ILE A 317 20.07 18.57 -8.69
C ILE A 317 21.34 17.89 -8.15
N THR A 318 21.58 17.99 -6.85
CA THR A 318 22.84 17.56 -6.21
C THR A 318 22.69 16.34 -5.30
N ASP A 319 21.45 15.94 -5.01
CA ASP A 319 21.10 14.96 -3.98
C ASP A 319 20.05 13.97 -4.52
N ASP A 320 19.92 12.79 -3.91
CA ASP A 320 18.95 11.79 -4.35
C ASP A 320 17.51 12.16 -3.95
N TYR A 321 16.50 11.67 -4.69
CA TYR A 321 15.11 12.10 -4.48
C TYR A 321 14.64 11.76 -3.05
N HIS A 322 15.03 10.61 -2.51
CA HIS A 322 14.67 10.24 -1.15
C HIS A 322 15.29 11.18 -0.11
N ASN A 323 16.57 11.51 -0.23
CA ASN A 323 17.21 12.47 0.67
C ASN A 323 16.63 13.89 0.52
N LEU A 324 16.28 14.30 -0.70
CA LEU A 324 15.56 15.55 -0.96
C LEU A 324 14.20 15.57 -0.26
N SER A 325 13.44 14.47 -0.23
CA SER A 325 12.13 14.41 0.43
C SER A 325 12.22 14.64 1.95
N HIS A 326 13.32 14.22 2.59
CA HIS A 326 13.69 14.61 3.96
C HIS A 326 14.29 16.01 4.01
N HIS A 327 13.56 17.00 3.49
CA HIS A 327 14.10 18.35 3.29
C HIS A 327 14.42 19.10 4.59
N GLY A 328 13.80 18.75 5.73
CA GLY A 328 14.08 19.38 7.03
C GLY A 328 13.81 20.89 7.09
N LYS A 329 13.01 21.42 6.15
CA LYS A 329 12.86 22.85 5.83
C LYS A 329 14.12 23.54 5.28
N SER A 330 15.11 22.80 4.80
CA SER A 330 16.22 23.35 4.00
C SER A 330 15.68 23.94 2.71
N GLN A 331 15.96 25.23 2.47
CA GLN A 331 15.52 25.94 1.27
C GLN A 331 16.16 25.37 -0.01
N ASP A 332 17.39 24.88 0.08
CA ASP A 332 18.09 24.25 -1.04
C ASP A 332 17.37 22.96 -1.49
N LYS A 333 17.15 22.02 -0.55
CA LYS A 333 16.40 20.79 -0.83
C LYS A 333 14.97 21.07 -1.32
N LEU A 334 14.29 22.07 -0.75
CA LEU A 334 12.96 22.50 -1.22
C LEU A 334 12.98 23.02 -2.66
N THR A 335 14.00 23.77 -3.04
CA THR A 335 14.16 24.29 -4.41
C THR A 335 14.40 23.14 -5.39
N GLN A 336 15.24 22.16 -5.02
CA GLN A 336 15.49 20.96 -5.83
C GLN A 336 14.24 20.06 -5.94
N LEU A 337 13.49 19.84 -4.85
CA LEU A 337 12.19 19.16 -4.89
C LEU A 337 11.18 19.87 -5.81
N GLN A 338 11.11 21.21 -5.75
CA GLN A 338 10.20 21.97 -6.60
C GLN A 338 10.48 21.72 -8.09
N VAL A 339 11.76 21.67 -8.49
CA VAL A 339 12.15 21.34 -9.87
C VAL A 339 11.63 19.94 -10.25
N LEU A 340 11.77 18.94 -9.38
CA LEU A 340 11.29 17.58 -9.64
C LEU A 340 9.76 17.52 -9.79
N ASP A 341 9.03 18.14 -8.87
CA ASP A 341 7.57 18.23 -8.91
C ASP A 341 7.07 18.95 -10.18
N GLU A 342 7.70 20.07 -10.55
CA GLU A 342 7.40 20.79 -11.79
C GLU A 342 7.63 19.92 -13.03
N TRP A 343 8.68 19.09 -13.04
CA TRP A 343 8.92 18.15 -14.13
C TRP A 343 7.86 17.04 -14.19
N HIS A 344 7.36 16.55 -13.06
CA HIS A 344 6.19 15.67 -13.04
C HIS A 344 4.94 16.35 -13.63
N MET A 345 4.70 17.63 -13.34
CA MET A 345 3.58 18.39 -13.93
C MET A 345 3.76 18.62 -15.43
N LYS A 346 4.97 18.98 -15.89
CA LYS A 346 5.33 19.13 -17.32
C LYS A 346 5.05 17.83 -18.09
N LEU A 347 5.46 16.68 -17.54
CA LEU A 347 5.22 15.36 -18.14
C LEU A 347 3.74 14.94 -18.11
N LEU A 348 3.02 15.22 -17.01
CA LEU A 348 1.58 14.96 -16.91
C LEU A 348 0.79 15.80 -17.93
N GLY A 349 1.11 17.09 -18.06
CA GLY A 349 0.53 17.96 -19.10
C GLY A 349 0.83 17.45 -20.52
N GLY A 350 2.03 16.92 -20.76
CA GLY A 350 2.37 16.22 -22.00
C GLY A 350 1.45 15.03 -22.29
N LEU A 351 1.29 14.12 -21.32
CA LEU A 351 0.38 12.98 -21.42
C LEU A 351 -1.08 13.40 -21.71
N LEU A 352 -1.59 14.41 -20.99
CA LEU A 352 -2.95 14.92 -21.21
C LEU A 352 -3.12 15.46 -22.63
N ARG A 353 -2.15 16.24 -23.13
CA ARG A 353 -2.15 16.78 -24.50
C ARG A 353 -2.10 15.68 -25.56
N ASP A 354 -1.25 14.68 -25.36
CA ASP A 354 -1.08 13.58 -26.30
C ASP A 354 -2.34 12.68 -26.36
N LEU A 355 -2.98 12.40 -25.22
CA LEU A 355 -4.26 11.69 -25.17
C LEU A 355 -5.42 12.52 -25.76
N LYS A 356 -5.39 13.85 -25.61
CA LYS A 356 -6.39 14.75 -26.22
C LYS A 356 -6.19 14.90 -27.75
N GLY A 357 -4.97 14.67 -28.25
CA GLY A 357 -4.64 14.67 -29.67
C GLY A 357 -5.16 13.45 -30.43
N VAL A 358 -5.29 12.29 -29.77
CA VAL A 358 -5.82 11.05 -30.37
C VAL A 358 -7.35 11.08 -30.39
N ARG A 359 -7.95 10.71 -31.53
CA ARG A 359 -9.41 10.69 -31.74
C ARG A 359 -9.99 9.27 -31.72
N GLU A 360 -11.08 9.09 -30.99
CA GLU A 360 -11.83 7.83 -30.87
C GLU A 360 -13.29 8.05 -31.34
N GLY A 361 -13.43 8.15 -32.66
CA GLY A 361 -14.66 8.62 -33.30
C GLY A 361 -14.91 10.10 -32.98
N GLY A 362 -16.08 10.40 -32.39
CA GLY A 362 -16.44 11.78 -31.99
C GLY A 362 -15.73 12.33 -30.74
N ASP A 363 -15.04 11.49 -29.97
CA ASP A 363 -14.44 11.87 -28.68
C ASP A 363 -12.90 11.86 -28.81
N THR A 364 -12.17 12.43 -27.84
CA THR A 364 -10.72 12.20 -27.71
C THR A 364 -10.44 10.96 -26.86
N LEU A 365 -9.23 10.42 -26.97
CA LEU A 365 -8.80 9.31 -26.09
C LEU A 365 -8.77 9.75 -24.61
N LEU A 366 -8.50 11.03 -24.33
CA LEU A 366 -8.63 11.61 -22.99
C LEU A 366 -10.08 11.60 -22.47
N ASP A 367 -11.07 11.93 -23.29
CA ASP A 367 -12.51 11.87 -22.92
C ASP A 367 -12.98 10.44 -22.59
N ARG A 368 -12.21 9.42 -23.01
CA ARG A 368 -12.46 7.99 -22.76
C ARG A 368 -11.56 7.36 -21.69
N THR A 369 -10.61 8.13 -21.15
CA THR A 369 -9.58 7.63 -20.23
C THR A 369 -9.61 8.40 -18.91
N MET A 370 -9.91 7.68 -17.83
CA MET A 370 -9.78 8.16 -16.46
C MET A 370 -8.32 8.11 -16.03
N ILE A 371 -7.76 9.23 -15.57
CA ILE A 371 -6.39 9.30 -15.04
C ILE A 371 -6.48 9.72 -13.59
N LEU A 372 -6.11 8.82 -12.68
CA LEU A 372 -5.90 9.11 -11.27
C LEU A 372 -4.40 9.33 -11.06
N TYR A 373 -3.99 10.57 -10.83
CA TYR A 373 -2.62 10.94 -10.50
C TYR A 373 -2.57 11.41 -9.04
N GLY A 374 -1.60 10.94 -8.26
CA GLY A 374 -1.43 11.40 -6.89
C GLY A 374 -0.22 10.83 -6.20
N SER A 375 -0.22 10.93 -4.88
CA SER A 375 0.81 10.34 -4.02
C SER A 375 0.21 9.62 -2.81
N ASN A 376 0.99 8.71 -2.23
CA ASN A 376 0.69 8.07 -0.96
C ASN A 376 0.95 8.96 0.27
N LEU A 377 1.66 10.09 0.12
CA LEU A 377 1.94 11.02 1.20
C LEU A 377 1.38 12.42 0.89
N GLY A 378 0.77 13.03 1.92
CA GLY A 378 0.39 14.44 1.96
C GLY A 378 1.54 15.40 2.22
N ASP A 379 2.53 14.95 3.00
CA ASP A 379 3.78 15.68 3.27
C ASP A 379 4.94 14.69 3.21
N ALA A 380 5.89 15.00 2.33
CA ALA A 380 7.07 14.21 2.02
C ALA A 380 7.98 14.01 3.25
N ASN A 381 8.26 15.10 3.95
CA ASN A 381 9.22 15.17 5.04
C ASN A 381 8.64 14.60 6.34
N ALA A 382 7.40 14.98 6.67
CA ALA A 382 6.69 14.48 7.83
C ALA A 382 6.13 13.05 7.65
N HIS A 383 6.21 12.49 6.44
CA HIS A 383 5.67 11.16 6.09
C HIS A 383 4.17 11.01 6.41
N SER A 384 3.43 12.11 6.28
CA SER A 384 1.99 12.17 6.58
C SER A 384 1.18 11.50 5.48
N THR A 385 0.23 10.65 5.84
CA THR A 385 -0.77 10.04 4.93
C THR A 385 -2.10 10.80 4.89
N THR A 386 -2.14 12.00 5.47
CA THR A 386 -3.32 12.88 5.46
C THR A 386 -3.20 13.99 4.41
N ASN A 387 -4.31 14.35 3.76
CA ASN A 387 -4.33 15.38 2.69
C ASN A 387 -3.39 15.05 1.52
N MET A 388 -3.50 13.84 0.97
CA MET A 388 -2.69 13.35 -0.15
C MET A 388 -2.96 14.15 -1.44
N PRO A 389 -1.92 14.60 -2.18
CA PRO A 389 -2.08 15.16 -3.53
C PRO A 389 -2.86 14.19 -4.41
N THR A 390 -4.03 14.63 -4.88
CA THR A 390 -4.95 13.81 -5.68
C THR A 390 -5.53 14.65 -6.81
N LEU A 391 -5.22 14.26 -8.05
CA LEU A 391 -5.72 14.86 -9.28
C LEU A 391 -6.40 13.78 -10.11
N PHE A 392 -7.57 14.10 -10.65
CA PHE A 392 -8.34 13.22 -11.53
C PHE A 392 -8.58 13.93 -12.86
N ALA A 393 -8.13 13.35 -13.96
CA ALA A 393 -8.25 13.92 -15.30
C ALA A 393 -8.93 12.97 -16.29
N GLY A 394 -9.55 13.52 -17.31
CA GLY A 394 -10.17 12.77 -18.41
C GLY A 394 -11.42 11.96 -18.02
N GLY A 395 -11.99 11.32 -19.03
CA GLY A 395 -13.32 10.71 -18.94
C GLY A 395 -14.45 11.75 -19.05
N ASP A 396 -15.59 11.36 -19.63
CA ASP A 396 -16.86 12.13 -19.62
C ASP A 396 -17.21 12.72 -18.23
N SER A 397 -16.74 12.07 -17.16
CA SER A 397 -16.96 12.40 -15.75
C SER A 397 -15.96 13.37 -15.09
N ALA A 398 -14.92 13.84 -15.78
CA ALA A 398 -14.03 14.89 -15.24
C ALA A 398 -14.62 16.30 -15.31
N THR A 399 -15.75 16.48 -16.01
CA THR A 399 -16.54 17.71 -15.91
C THR A 399 -17.12 17.85 -14.50
N ALA A 400 -16.60 18.82 -13.74
CA ALA A 400 -16.72 18.94 -12.28
C ALA A 400 -18.12 19.30 -11.71
N SER A 401 -19.20 19.00 -12.44
CA SER A 401 -20.59 19.24 -11.99
C SER A 401 -21.17 18.15 -11.10
N THR A 402 -20.51 16.98 -10.97
CA THR A 402 -21.15 15.77 -10.42
C THR A 402 -20.47 15.18 -9.18
N TRP A 403 -19.29 15.66 -8.77
CA TRP A 403 -18.52 15.09 -7.64
C TRP A 403 -18.51 16.04 -6.45
N CYS A 404 -19.13 15.63 -5.35
CA CYS A 404 -19.07 16.34 -4.08
C CYS A 404 -18.38 15.47 -3.04
N SER A 405 -17.28 15.96 -2.46
CA SER A 405 -16.68 15.34 -1.28
C SER A 405 -17.60 15.60 -0.09
N THR A 406 -18.22 14.56 0.44
CA THR A 406 -18.89 14.63 1.74
C THR A 406 -17.96 14.06 2.80
N ARG A 407 -18.12 14.47 4.07
CA ARG A 407 -17.25 14.07 5.20
C ARG A 407 -17.29 12.55 5.51
N THR A 408 -18.06 11.78 4.74
CA THR A 408 -18.22 10.32 4.84
C THR A 408 -17.94 9.57 3.54
N GLY A 409 -17.48 10.26 2.48
CA GLY A 409 -17.10 9.61 1.22
C GLY A 409 -17.42 10.42 -0.04
N ILE A 410 -16.91 9.93 -1.17
CA ILE A 410 -17.17 10.45 -2.51
C ILE A 410 -18.51 9.85 -2.99
N THR A 411 -19.49 10.70 -3.27
CA THR A 411 -20.77 10.29 -3.86
C THR A 411 -21.12 11.14 -5.09
N ARG A 412 -21.68 10.48 -6.10
CA ARG A 412 -22.20 11.12 -7.32
C ARG A 412 -23.41 11.99 -6.94
N CYS A 413 -23.33 13.29 -7.20
CA CYS A 413 -24.42 14.22 -6.93
C CYS A 413 -25.55 14.00 -7.97
N PRO A 414 -26.78 13.62 -7.57
CA PRO A 414 -27.88 13.47 -8.50
C PRO A 414 -28.36 14.85 -8.99
N ILE A 415 -28.19 15.11 -10.28
CA ILE A 415 -28.59 16.36 -10.95
C ILE A 415 -30.12 16.41 -11.07
N SER A 416 -30.81 16.87 -10.00
CA SER A 416 -32.24 17.22 -10.08
C SER A 416 -32.77 18.20 -9.02
N SER A 417 -31.97 18.64 -8.02
CA SER A 417 -32.44 19.68 -7.08
C SER A 417 -31.38 20.72 -6.68
N SER A 418 -31.66 21.98 -6.99
CA SER A 418 -30.83 23.16 -6.73
C SER A 418 -30.86 23.63 -5.26
N ARG A 419 -31.00 22.71 -4.29
CA ARG A 419 -31.21 23.05 -2.86
C ARG A 419 -30.14 22.54 -1.88
N CYS A 420 -29.22 21.65 -2.27
CA CYS A 420 -28.20 21.16 -1.33
C CYS A 420 -27.15 22.20 -0.90
N CYS A 421 -26.78 23.16 -1.78
CA CYS A 421 -25.65 24.05 -1.51
C CYS A 421 -26.00 25.36 -0.76
N SER A 422 -27.26 25.66 -0.48
CA SER A 422 -27.70 26.95 0.09
C SER A 422 -28.20 26.88 1.55
N GLY A 423 -28.13 25.71 2.20
CA GLY A 423 -28.80 25.47 3.49
C GLY A 423 -28.02 25.77 4.78
N TRP A 424 -26.69 25.98 4.74
CA TRP A 424 -25.83 25.93 5.94
C TRP A 424 -25.10 27.23 6.32
N ALA A 425 -25.54 28.38 5.79
CA ALA A 425 -25.02 29.70 6.20
C ALA A 425 -25.69 30.28 7.47
N SER A 426 -26.66 29.58 8.09
CA SER A 426 -27.41 30.13 9.24
C SER A 426 -27.86 29.09 10.27
N ARG A 427 -26.99 28.81 11.26
CA ARG A 427 -27.35 28.55 12.68
C ARG A 427 -26.10 28.53 13.57
N LYS A 428 -26.13 29.33 14.64
CA LYS A 428 -25.07 29.36 15.68
C LYS A 428 -25.22 28.18 16.64
N ALA A 429 -24.06 27.64 17.07
CA ALA A 429 -23.74 26.97 18.34
C ALA A 429 -24.82 26.19 19.15
N ALA A 430 -24.59 24.89 19.34
CA ALA A 430 -24.87 24.16 20.59
C ALA A 430 -24.15 22.78 20.67
N SER A 431 -23.24 22.65 21.64
CA SER A 431 -22.62 21.45 22.29
C SER A 431 -22.26 20.14 21.53
N PRO A 432 -21.15 19.46 21.90
CA PRO A 432 -20.77 18.18 21.32
C PRO A 432 -21.34 16.95 22.06
N ARG A 433 -21.66 15.90 21.30
CA ARG A 433 -21.69 14.49 21.76
C ARG A 433 -20.93 13.62 20.75
N PRO A 434 -20.16 12.61 21.18
CA PRO A 434 -19.44 11.73 20.25
C PRO A 434 -20.41 10.76 19.56
N PRO A 435 -20.30 10.55 18.24
CA PRO A 435 -21.03 9.48 17.56
C PRO A 435 -20.38 8.11 17.81
N ALA A 436 -21.20 7.06 17.88
CA ALA A 436 -20.75 5.69 18.10
C ALA A 436 -20.02 5.10 16.88
N ALA A 437 -19.14 4.14 17.12
CA ALA A 437 -18.47 3.38 16.06
C ALA A 437 -19.47 2.49 15.30
N CYS A 438 -19.49 2.60 13.97
CA CYS A 438 -20.20 1.68 13.09
C CYS A 438 -19.20 0.79 12.35
N THR A 439 -19.26 -0.51 12.60
CA THR A 439 -18.50 -1.55 11.90
C THR A 439 -19.24 -2.05 10.66
N GLY A 440 -18.57 -2.05 9.52
CA GLY A 440 -18.97 -2.82 8.33
C GLY A 440 -19.75 -2.02 7.27
N TRP A 441 -19.28 -2.12 6.03
CA TRP A 441 -20.01 -1.65 4.85
C TRP A 441 -21.08 -2.69 4.47
N ARG A 442 -22.34 -2.25 4.36
CA ARG A 442 -23.38 -2.97 3.60
C ARG A 442 -23.75 -2.14 2.38
N TRP A 443 -23.85 -2.81 1.24
CA TRP A 443 -24.58 -2.29 0.08
C TRP A 443 -26.07 -2.21 0.46
N CYS A 444 -26.74 -1.11 0.11
CA CYS A 444 -28.18 -0.98 0.33
C CYS A 444 -28.93 -1.64 -0.84
N GLU A 445 -29.43 -2.85 -0.61
CA GLU A 445 -30.56 -3.38 -1.38
C GLU A 445 -31.86 -2.87 -0.74
N GLU A 446 -32.80 -2.39 -1.57
CA GLU A 446 -34.12 -1.96 -1.12
C GLU A 446 -35.01 -3.18 -0.85
N GLU A 447 -35.16 -3.58 0.41
CA GLU A 447 -36.24 -4.49 0.82
C GLU A 447 -37.30 -3.76 1.65
N THR A 448 -38.45 -3.53 1.02
CA THR A 448 -39.71 -3.23 1.72
C THR A 448 -40.33 -4.50 2.27
N THR A 449 -40.40 -4.64 3.60
CA THR A 449 -41.57 -5.16 4.34
C THR A 449 -41.32 -5.04 5.83
N GLY A 450 -42.37 -4.87 6.63
CA GLY A 450 -42.24 -4.80 8.10
C GLY A 450 -43.21 -5.75 8.78
N PHE A 451 -42.85 -6.22 9.98
CA PHE A 451 -43.80 -6.52 11.05
C PHE A 451 -43.13 -6.52 12.44
N MET A 452 -43.92 -6.83 13.48
CA MET A 452 -43.76 -6.34 14.85
C MET A 452 -42.67 -6.97 15.75
N ALA A 453 -42.26 -6.13 16.71
CA ALA A 453 -41.60 -6.34 17.99
C ALA A 453 -41.64 -7.74 18.69
N THR A 454 -40.59 -8.02 19.47
CA THR A 454 -40.66 -8.05 20.95
C THR A 454 -39.28 -8.11 21.62
N LYS A 455 -39.15 -7.55 22.84
CA LYS A 455 -37.96 -7.67 23.70
C LYS A 455 -38.09 -8.89 24.62
N SER A 456 -36.99 -9.61 24.86
CA SER A 456 -36.89 -10.58 25.96
C SER A 456 -35.47 -10.64 26.51
N THR A 457 -35.28 -10.15 27.73
CA THR A 457 -34.06 -10.34 28.51
C THR A 457 -34.13 -11.65 29.29
N LYS A 458 -33.03 -12.43 29.35
CA LYS A 458 -32.91 -13.51 30.32
C LYS A 458 -31.54 -13.57 30.99
N ARG A 459 -31.61 -13.36 32.31
CA ARG A 459 -30.56 -13.49 33.33
C ARG A 459 -30.35 -14.97 33.65
N ARG A 460 -29.12 -15.40 33.96
CA ARG A 460 -28.89 -16.58 34.82
C ARG A 460 -27.64 -16.40 35.67
N ASP A 461 -27.62 -17.08 36.81
CA ASP A 461 -26.90 -16.69 38.02
C ASP A 461 -26.34 -17.92 38.75
N ARG A 462 -25.22 -17.75 39.49
CA ARG A 462 -24.59 -18.69 40.45
C ARG A 462 -24.04 -20.03 39.88
N ARG A 463 -23.08 -20.72 40.50
CA ARG A 463 -22.69 -20.81 41.93
C ARG A 463 -21.17 -20.84 42.19
N ARG A 464 -20.78 -20.44 43.41
CA ARG A 464 -19.50 -20.77 44.09
C ARG A 464 -19.60 -22.11 44.82
N THR A 465 -18.44 -22.72 45.10
CA THR A 465 -18.19 -23.62 46.24
C THR A 465 -16.77 -23.38 46.78
N THR A 466 -16.52 -23.70 48.06
CA THR A 466 -15.37 -23.19 48.84
C THR A 466 -14.99 -24.12 50.01
N TRP A 467 -13.67 -24.21 50.31
CA TRP A 467 -13.02 -24.57 51.61
C TRP A 467 -13.03 -26.05 52.08
N PRO A 468 -12.21 -26.47 53.10
CA PRO A 468 -11.00 -25.91 53.77
C PRO A 468 -9.74 -26.83 53.62
N GLY A 469 -8.58 -26.77 54.32
CA GLY A 469 -7.95 -25.80 55.25
C GLY A 469 -7.04 -26.43 56.36
N MET A 470 -6.00 -25.72 56.83
CA MET A 470 -5.08 -26.01 57.99
C MET A 470 -4.03 -27.15 57.81
N GLY A 471 -2.84 -27.21 58.46
CA GLY A 471 -2.09 -26.30 59.35
C GLY A 471 -1.06 -27.06 60.24
N GLY A 472 0.02 -26.41 60.73
CA GLY A 472 0.89 -26.94 61.83
C GLY A 472 2.40 -27.07 61.54
N ALA A 473 3.25 -26.88 62.56
CA ALA A 473 4.73 -26.83 62.48
C ALA A 473 5.40 -27.58 63.66
N CYS A 474 6.70 -27.95 63.56
CA CYS A 474 7.58 -28.10 64.72
C CYS A 474 9.10 -28.13 64.40
N PHE A 475 9.92 -27.92 65.44
CA PHE A 475 11.39 -27.70 65.44
C PHE A 475 12.25 -28.97 65.44
N LEU A 476 13.52 -28.87 64.99
CA LEU A 476 14.71 -29.11 65.85
C LEU A 476 16.05 -28.71 65.16
N VAL A 477 17.10 -28.57 65.97
CA VAL A 477 18.41 -27.93 65.65
C VAL A 477 19.54 -28.96 65.71
N PHE A 478 20.53 -28.89 64.81
CA PHE A 478 21.94 -29.16 65.11
C PHE A 478 22.89 -28.43 64.14
N ALA A 479 24.16 -28.27 64.53
CA ALA A 479 25.01 -27.16 64.10
C ALA A 479 26.11 -27.49 63.06
N ALA A 480 26.47 -26.44 62.32
CA ALA A 480 27.81 -26.09 61.80
C ALA A 480 28.70 -27.17 61.15
N ALA A 481 28.87 -27.04 59.84
CA ALA A 481 30.16 -27.22 59.17
C ALA A 481 30.31 -26.15 58.07
N SER A 482 31.07 -25.09 58.35
CA SER A 482 31.29 -23.99 57.40
C SER A 482 32.33 -24.39 56.36
N ALA A 483 31.89 -24.79 55.17
CA ALA A 483 32.72 -24.75 53.97
C ALA A 483 32.48 -23.41 53.25
N LEU A 484 33.46 -22.51 53.26
CA LEU A 484 33.45 -21.37 52.34
C LEU A 484 33.68 -21.89 50.92
N SER A 485 32.58 -22.23 50.24
CA SER A 485 32.53 -22.02 48.79
C SER A 485 32.60 -20.52 48.58
N ALA A 486 33.70 -20.04 47.98
CA ALA A 486 33.69 -18.72 47.37
C ALA A 486 32.59 -18.75 46.31
N ALA A 487 31.50 -18.01 46.55
CA ALA A 487 30.41 -17.93 45.59
C ALA A 487 30.97 -17.33 44.30
N GLU A 488 30.93 -18.10 43.21
CA GLU A 488 31.28 -17.56 41.89
C GLU A 488 30.44 -16.30 41.65
N PRO A 489 31.05 -15.21 41.13
CA PRO A 489 30.34 -13.96 40.92
C PRO A 489 29.15 -14.20 40.00
N ARG A 490 27.94 -14.11 40.56
CA ARG A 490 26.70 -14.39 39.84
C ARG A 490 26.60 -13.45 38.65
N GLU A 491 26.44 -14.03 37.47
CA GLU A 491 26.13 -13.30 36.24
C GLU A 491 24.82 -12.51 36.44
N VAL A 492 24.87 -11.22 36.14
CA VAL A 492 23.74 -10.30 36.20
C VAL A 492 23.19 -10.14 34.79
N VAL A 493 21.86 -10.25 34.66
CA VAL A 493 21.16 -10.20 33.38
C VAL A 493 20.25 -8.97 33.33
N ILE A 494 20.27 -8.27 32.20
CA ILE A 494 19.36 -7.20 31.81
C ILE A 494 18.67 -7.65 30.52
N ASP A 495 17.36 -7.86 30.59
CA ASP A 495 16.51 -8.37 29.49
C ASP A 495 15.56 -7.31 28.91
N PHE A 496 15.65 -6.07 29.42
CA PHE A 496 14.88 -4.91 29.00
C PHE A 496 13.35 -5.04 29.16
N GLU A 497 12.84 -6.05 29.88
CA GLU A 497 11.39 -6.28 30.01
C GLU A 497 10.65 -5.12 30.69
N THR A 498 11.33 -4.28 31.47
CA THR A 498 10.76 -3.08 32.10
C THR A 498 10.68 -1.87 31.16
N ALA A 499 11.27 -1.93 29.96
CA ALA A 499 11.33 -0.79 29.04
C ALA A 499 9.99 -0.46 28.35
N GLU A 500 9.80 0.82 28.03
CA GLU A 500 8.64 1.35 27.29
C GLU A 500 8.94 1.39 25.78
N ILE A 501 8.19 0.63 25.00
CA ILE A 501 8.40 0.46 23.55
C ILE A 501 8.07 1.75 22.79
N GLY A 502 8.85 2.07 21.76
CA GLY A 502 8.57 3.15 20.81
C GLY A 502 8.79 4.57 21.34
N LYS A 503 9.22 4.71 22.60
CA LYS A 503 9.44 6.01 23.25
C LYS A 503 10.93 6.35 23.34
N PRO A 504 11.40 7.41 22.68
CA PRO A 504 12.80 7.77 22.70
C PRO A 504 13.17 8.57 23.97
N VAL A 505 14.15 8.06 24.72
CA VAL A 505 14.64 8.62 26.00
C VAL A 505 16.13 8.99 25.90
N PRO A 506 16.61 10.05 26.60
CA PRO A 506 18.01 10.49 26.51
C PRO A 506 18.99 9.46 27.11
N ALA A 507 18.56 8.77 28.16
CA ALA A 507 19.21 7.61 28.73
C ALA A 507 18.13 6.70 29.36
N TRP A 508 18.46 5.42 29.52
CA TRP A 508 17.64 4.44 30.24
C TRP A 508 18.52 3.71 31.26
N THR A 509 17.94 3.29 32.38
CA THR A 509 18.70 2.73 33.50
C THR A 509 17.95 1.56 34.13
N GLU A 510 18.61 0.41 34.25
CA GLU A 510 18.11 -0.76 34.96
C GLU A 510 19.25 -1.36 35.80
N GLN A 511 18.94 -1.78 37.03
CA GLN A 511 19.92 -2.36 37.97
C GLN A 511 21.20 -1.52 38.19
N GLY A 512 21.11 -0.19 38.01
CA GLY A 512 22.23 0.75 38.12
C GLY A 512 23.12 0.85 36.87
N VAL A 513 22.86 0.05 35.83
CA VAL A 513 23.52 0.12 34.53
C VAL A 513 22.83 1.17 33.67
N VAL A 514 23.60 2.11 33.13
CA VAL A 514 23.08 3.26 32.36
C VAL A 514 23.36 3.09 30.88
N PHE A 515 22.32 3.17 30.06
CA PHE A 515 22.34 3.07 28.62
C PHE A 515 22.10 4.45 28.01
N SER A 516 23.07 4.99 27.27
CA SER A 516 23.01 6.30 26.62
C SER A 516 23.74 6.28 25.29
N LEU A 517 23.70 7.36 24.51
CA LEU A 517 24.67 7.52 23.43
C LEU A 517 26.04 7.94 23.97
N ALA A 518 27.11 7.61 23.24
CA ALA A 518 28.49 7.94 23.63
C ALA A 518 28.86 9.43 23.45
N GLY A 519 28.07 10.21 22.70
CA GLY A 519 28.32 11.63 22.45
C GLY A 519 27.18 12.33 21.71
N PRO A 520 27.27 13.65 21.50
CA PRO A 520 26.32 14.41 20.67
C PRO A 520 26.46 14.04 19.18
N LEU A 521 25.42 14.34 18.39
CA LEU A 521 25.47 14.24 16.93
C LEU A 521 26.40 15.34 16.38
N ALA A 522 27.40 14.99 15.56
CA ALA A 522 28.41 15.97 15.12
C ALA A 522 27.87 17.03 14.15
N HIS A 523 26.78 16.74 13.43
CA HIS A 523 26.24 17.58 12.35
C HIS A 523 24.79 18.03 12.59
N SER A 524 24.17 17.64 13.71
CA SER A 524 22.76 17.92 14.00
C SER A 524 22.56 18.53 15.38
N GLN A 525 21.67 19.52 15.48
CA GLN A 525 21.18 20.07 16.75
C GLN A 525 20.18 19.14 17.46
N ALA A 526 19.84 17.99 16.87
CA ALA A 526 18.96 17.02 17.48
C ALA A 526 19.63 16.31 18.67
N VAL A 527 18.89 16.14 19.75
CA VAL A 527 19.31 15.31 20.89
C VAL A 527 19.10 13.84 20.52
N GLY A 528 20.18 13.10 20.31
CA GLY A 528 20.12 11.65 20.11
C GLY A 528 19.56 10.93 21.34
N ARG A 529 18.77 9.87 21.11
CA ARG A 529 17.97 9.19 22.15
C ARG A 529 17.92 7.69 21.91
N VAL A 530 18.01 6.93 22.99
CA VAL A 530 17.79 5.47 23.03
C VAL A 530 16.30 5.18 22.85
N MET A 531 15.94 4.13 22.11
CA MET A 531 14.56 3.65 21.97
C MET A 531 14.51 2.12 22.01
N PHE A 532 13.40 1.56 22.52
CA PHE A 532 13.18 0.12 22.62
C PHE A 532 12.12 -0.35 21.62
N PHE A 533 12.30 -1.54 21.05
CA PHE A 533 11.43 -2.15 20.05
C PHE A 533 11.10 -3.60 20.40
N PRO A 534 9.94 -4.16 19.99
CA PRO A 534 9.63 -5.55 20.20
C PRO A 534 10.40 -6.43 19.21
N TYR A 535 10.90 -7.58 19.67
CA TYR A 535 11.51 -8.58 18.80
C TYR A 535 10.42 -9.29 17.97
N LEU A 536 10.53 -9.26 16.64
CA LEU A 536 9.39 -9.55 15.75
C LEU A 536 8.75 -10.96 15.83
N PRO A 537 9.38 -11.98 16.44
CA PRO A 537 8.68 -13.22 16.83
C PRO A 537 8.70 -13.59 18.34
N THR A 538 9.12 -12.74 19.28
CA THR A 538 9.03 -13.04 20.74
C THR A 538 8.59 -11.80 21.53
N GLU A 539 8.01 -11.98 22.72
CA GLU A 539 7.53 -10.85 23.55
C GLU A 539 8.67 -9.97 24.12
N ARG A 540 9.94 -10.38 23.94
CA ARG A 540 11.13 -9.68 24.43
C ARG A 540 11.33 -8.31 23.78
N LYS A 541 11.96 -7.42 24.54
CA LYS A 541 12.24 -6.04 24.16
C LYS A 541 13.72 -5.87 23.85
N GLY A 542 14.03 -5.27 22.71
CA GLY A 542 15.41 -4.96 22.32
C GLY A 542 15.72 -3.47 22.41
N ILE A 543 16.93 -3.13 22.86
CA ILE A 543 17.44 -1.75 22.82
C ILE A 543 18.01 -1.44 21.43
N LEU A 544 17.51 -0.38 20.78
CA LEU A 544 18.02 0.10 19.51
C LEU A 544 18.87 1.37 19.71
N ASN A 545 20.02 1.40 19.03
CA ASN A 545 20.83 2.61 18.91
C ASN A 545 20.07 3.68 18.10
N ALA A 546 20.20 4.96 18.46
CA ALA A 546 19.45 6.05 17.83
C ALA A 546 19.71 6.10 16.32
N MET A 547 18.67 5.98 15.50
CA MET A 547 18.80 6.19 14.06
C MET A 547 18.97 7.69 13.77
N ALA A 548 20.23 8.15 13.76
CA ALA A 548 20.62 9.41 13.14
C ALA A 548 21.16 9.10 11.74
N HIS A 549 20.51 9.64 10.70
CA HIS A 549 20.83 9.35 9.29
C HIS A 549 22.26 9.76 8.86
N GLU A 550 22.94 10.56 9.68
CA GLU A 550 24.17 11.27 9.35
C GLU A 550 25.42 10.75 10.08
N GLN A 551 25.28 9.92 11.15
CA GLN A 551 26.43 9.44 11.91
C GLN A 551 26.16 8.19 12.76
N GLN A 552 27.09 7.24 12.76
CA GLN A 552 27.14 6.12 13.70
C GLN A 552 27.63 6.57 15.09
N VAL A 553 26.75 7.15 15.91
CA VAL A 553 27.07 7.38 17.34
C VAL A 553 26.95 6.05 18.09
N PRO A 554 27.97 5.55 18.81
CA PRO A 554 27.86 4.30 19.54
C PRO A 554 26.84 4.36 20.69
N LEU A 555 26.12 3.25 20.91
CA LEU A 555 25.39 3.02 22.15
C LEU A 555 26.42 2.73 23.25
N GLN A 556 26.41 3.53 24.29
CA GLN A 556 27.27 3.41 25.46
C GLN A 556 26.50 2.79 26.62
N VAL A 557 27.10 1.80 27.28
CA VAL A 557 26.56 1.18 28.48
C VAL A 557 27.58 1.32 29.60
N LYS A 558 27.21 2.00 30.68
CA LYS A 558 28.06 2.28 31.84
C LYS A 558 27.61 1.46 33.03
N PHE A 559 28.55 0.73 33.63
CA PHE A 559 28.28 -0.12 34.80
C PHE A 559 28.45 0.67 36.11
N PRO A 560 27.70 0.32 37.18
CA PRO A 560 27.80 1.00 38.47
C PRO A 560 29.10 0.69 39.22
N ALA A 561 29.73 -0.45 38.92
CA ALA A 561 31.05 -0.87 39.37
C ALA A 561 31.75 -1.65 38.23
N PRO A 562 33.09 -1.80 38.24
CA PRO A 562 33.79 -2.56 37.21
C PRO A 562 33.30 -4.01 37.11
N VAL A 563 33.26 -4.52 35.88
CA VAL A 563 32.85 -5.89 35.55
C VAL A 563 34.00 -6.64 34.86
N ALA A 564 34.16 -7.93 35.14
CA ALA A 564 35.22 -8.77 34.59
C ALA A 564 34.88 -9.35 33.20
N ALA A 565 33.59 -9.45 32.91
CA ALA A 565 33.09 -9.92 31.62
C ALA A 565 31.75 -9.28 31.27
N VAL A 566 31.49 -9.09 29.98
CA VAL A 566 30.19 -8.69 29.43
C VAL A 566 29.89 -9.49 28.17
N THR A 567 28.67 -10.01 28.04
CA THR A 567 28.13 -10.58 26.80
C THR A 567 26.88 -9.82 26.39
N LEU A 568 26.84 -9.41 25.12
CA LEU A 568 25.64 -8.85 24.48
C LEU A 568 25.04 -9.89 23.54
N VAL A 569 23.76 -10.21 23.73
CA VAL A 569 22.96 -10.99 22.77
C VAL A 569 22.35 -10.01 21.78
N LEU A 570 22.75 -10.10 20.52
CA LEU A 570 22.46 -9.12 19.47
C LEU A 570 21.67 -9.73 18.31
N TRP A 571 20.88 -8.88 17.65
CA TRP A 571 20.26 -9.13 16.36
C TRP A 571 20.27 -7.85 15.52
N GLY A 572 20.13 -7.97 14.19
CA GLY A 572 20.26 -6.82 13.31
C GLY A 572 19.94 -7.11 11.85
N SER A 573 20.14 -6.10 11.00
CA SER A 573 20.08 -6.25 9.54
C SER A 573 21.15 -7.22 9.05
N THR A 574 20.75 -8.20 8.24
CA THR A 574 21.66 -9.18 7.63
C THR A 574 22.79 -8.48 6.89
N GLY A 575 24.05 -8.85 7.17
CA GLY A 575 25.21 -8.23 6.52
C GLY A 575 25.69 -6.90 7.12
N CYS A 576 25.01 -6.36 8.13
CA CYS A 576 25.51 -5.25 8.94
C CYS A 576 26.80 -5.68 9.67
N PRO A 577 27.88 -4.88 9.73
CA PRO A 577 28.97 -5.12 10.67
C PRO A 577 28.53 -4.75 12.10
N ALA A 578 29.09 -5.41 13.11
CA ALA A 578 28.89 -5.02 14.51
C ALA A 578 30.20 -5.11 15.28
N LYS A 579 30.55 -4.05 16.01
CA LYS A 579 31.75 -3.96 16.84
C LYS A 579 31.38 -3.53 18.26
N LEU A 580 31.93 -4.23 19.24
CA LEU A 580 31.79 -3.97 20.66
C LEU A 580 33.17 -3.70 21.27
N GLN A 581 33.27 -2.64 22.07
CA GLN A 581 34.51 -2.19 22.70
C GLN A 581 34.29 -1.95 24.20
N ALA A 582 35.24 -2.37 25.04
CA ALA A 582 35.24 -2.14 26.49
C ALA A 582 36.31 -1.15 26.90
N PHE A 583 35.99 -0.32 27.88
CA PHE A 583 36.83 0.76 28.39
C PHE A 583 36.95 0.69 29.92
N ASP A 584 38.13 1.03 30.44
CA ASP A 584 38.39 1.18 31.88
C ASP A 584 37.80 2.51 32.45
N ARG A 585 38.14 2.84 33.69
CA ARG A 585 37.67 4.09 34.35
C ARG A 585 38.30 5.34 33.75
N GLU A 586 39.45 5.20 33.12
CA GLU A 586 40.25 6.24 32.45
C GLU A 586 39.88 6.38 30.94
N ASP A 587 38.80 5.72 30.50
CA ASP A 587 38.31 5.64 29.12
C ASP A 587 39.33 5.07 28.10
N ARG A 588 40.21 4.18 28.56
CA ARG A 588 41.16 3.45 27.71
C ARG A 588 40.56 2.13 27.25
N LEU A 589 40.76 1.79 25.98
CA LEU A 589 40.27 0.54 25.39
C LEU A 589 40.99 -0.67 26.02
N VAL A 590 40.23 -1.55 26.69
CA VAL A 590 40.76 -2.76 27.37
C VAL A 590 40.41 -4.08 26.67
N ALA A 591 39.34 -4.11 25.87
CA ALA A 591 38.98 -5.28 25.04
C ALA A 591 38.09 -4.87 23.86
N GLU A 592 38.10 -5.65 22.77
CA GLU A 592 37.15 -5.51 21.67
C GLU A 592 36.79 -6.84 21.01
N ALA A 593 35.59 -6.89 20.42
CA ALA A 593 35.05 -8.02 19.67
C ALA A 593 34.20 -7.49 18.51
N ALA A 594 34.18 -8.22 17.39
CA ALA A 594 33.41 -7.80 16.22
C ALA A 594 32.97 -8.97 15.35
N VAL A 595 31.83 -8.80 14.67
CA VAL A 595 31.42 -9.62 13.53
C VAL A 595 31.44 -8.78 12.26
N ARG A 596 31.98 -9.34 11.17
CA ARG A 596 32.04 -8.65 9.86
C ARG A 596 30.68 -8.53 9.18
N ALA A 597 29.75 -9.43 9.50
CA ALA A 597 28.39 -9.48 8.98
C ALA A 597 27.48 -10.18 9.99
N VAL A 598 26.38 -9.54 10.36
CA VAL A 598 25.26 -10.16 11.10
C VAL A 598 24.73 -11.33 10.25
N PRO A 599 24.53 -12.53 10.84
CA PRO A 599 24.03 -13.69 10.11
C PRO A 599 22.67 -13.44 9.45
N GLY A 600 22.46 -14.05 8.29
CA GLY A 600 21.18 -14.02 7.58
C GLY A 600 20.27 -15.18 7.92
N ARG A 601 18.97 -15.02 7.69
CA ARG A 601 18.02 -16.14 7.67
C ARG A 601 18.28 -17.02 6.43
N LYS A 602 18.06 -18.34 6.52
CA LYS A 602 18.14 -19.23 5.35
C LYS A 602 16.83 -19.21 4.56
N THR A 603 15.71 -19.03 5.24
CA THR A 603 14.36 -18.84 4.68
C THR A 603 13.62 -17.69 5.38
N PRO A 604 12.61 -17.07 4.74
CA PRO A 604 11.79 -16.04 5.40
C PRO A 604 11.03 -16.53 6.65
N ALA A 605 10.79 -17.85 6.76
CA ALA A 605 10.09 -18.46 7.88
C ALA A 605 10.97 -18.71 9.12
N ASP A 606 12.30 -18.66 8.96
CA ASP A 606 13.22 -18.84 10.09
C ASP A 606 13.10 -17.63 11.06
N PRO A 607 13.35 -17.82 12.38
CA PRO A 607 13.51 -16.71 13.31
C PRO A 607 14.70 -15.81 12.90
N VAL A 608 14.72 -14.56 13.37
CA VAL A 608 15.93 -13.72 13.21
C VAL A 608 17.09 -14.42 13.92
N PRO A 609 18.24 -14.63 13.27
CA PRO A 609 19.39 -15.21 13.96
C PRO A 609 19.95 -14.20 14.95
N GLN A 610 19.97 -14.58 16.23
CA GLN A 610 20.75 -13.90 17.27
C GLN A 610 22.21 -14.32 17.19
N PHE A 611 23.11 -13.47 17.69
CA PHE A 611 24.54 -13.76 17.85
C PHE A 611 25.08 -13.06 19.10
N GLU A 612 26.15 -13.59 19.68
CA GLU A 612 26.74 -13.04 20.90
C GLU A 612 28.07 -12.32 20.62
N LEU A 613 28.30 -11.19 21.30
CA LEU A 613 29.61 -10.56 21.43
C LEU A 613 30.00 -10.54 22.92
N THR A 614 31.06 -11.27 23.27
CA THR A 614 31.61 -11.36 24.63
C THR A 614 32.93 -10.62 24.73
N LEU A 615 33.08 -9.80 25.79
CA LEU A 615 34.33 -9.17 26.20
C LEU A 615 34.73 -9.64 27.60
N ARG A 616 36.04 -9.72 27.85
CA ARG A 616 36.65 -10.02 29.15
C ARG A 616 37.86 -9.12 29.36
N ALA A 617 37.98 -8.50 30.52
CA ALA A 617 39.14 -7.72 30.95
C ALA A 617 39.19 -7.65 32.49
N ALA A 618 40.29 -7.14 33.07
CA ALA A 618 40.42 -7.05 34.52
C ALA A 618 39.41 -6.07 35.15
N GLU A 619 39.25 -4.89 34.55
CA GLU A 619 38.20 -3.92 34.92
C GLU A 619 37.55 -3.35 33.64
N ILE A 620 36.25 -3.61 33.43
CA ILE A 620 35.43 -2.94 32.43
C ILE A 620 34.50 -1.97 33.15
N ALA A 621 34.63 -0.66 32.92
CA ALA A 621 33.74 0.35 33.49
C ALA A 621 32.62 0.75 32.51
N THR A 622 32.92 0.75 31.21
CA THR A 622 32.01 1.16 30.14
C THR A 622 32.19 0.28 28.90
N ILE A 623 31.12 0.02 28.16
CA ILE A 623 31.21 -0.55 26.79
C ILE A 623 30.56 0.39 25.77
N ARG A 624 31.02 0.31 24.51
CA ARG A 624 30.45 1.02 23.36
C ARG A 624 30.16 0.02 22.23
N LEU A 625 28.90 -0.05 21.80
CA LEU A 625 28.43 -0.84 20.66
C LEU A 625 28.29 0.09 19.44
N SER A 626 28.94 -0.27 18.33
CA SER A 626 28.90 0.51 17.08
C SER A 626 27.47 0.71 16.57
N GLY A 627 27.17 1.89 16.04
CA GLY A 627 25.93 2.09 15.29
C GLY A 627 25.87 1.24 14.01
N PRO A 628 24.68 0.82 13.55
CA PRO A 628 24.48 0.20 12.24
C PRO A 628 24.73 1.22 11.12
N ARG A 629 24.90 0.81 9.85
CA ARG A 629 24.99 1.78 8.74
C ARG A 629 23.64 2.45 8.48
N THR A 630 23.61 3.56 7.75
CA THR A 630 22.36 4.25 7.39
C THR A 630 21.40 3.29 6.67
N GLY A 631 20.18 3.14 7.21
CA GLY A 631 19.17 2.18 6.72
C GLY A 631 19.28 0.76 7.29
N GLU A 632 20.30 0.45 8.09
CA GLU A 632 20.42 -0.80 8.85
C GLU A 632 20.03 -0.58 10.32
N TYR A 633 19.76 -1.68 11.04
CA TYR A 633 19.52 -1.69 12.48
C TYR A 633 20.38 -2.75 13.18
N LEU A 634 20.74 -2.47 14.44
CA LEU A 634 21.44 -3.39 15.33
C LEU A 634 20.91 -3.15 16.75
N ALA A 635 20.39 -4.20 17.39
CA ALA A 635 19.76 -4.14 18.69
C ALA A 635 20.31 -5.25 19.61
N ALA A 636 20.24 -5.00 20.93
CA ALA A 636 20.54 -6.02 21.93
C ALA A 636 19.24 -6.47 22.62
N ASP A 637 19.04 -7.78 22.72
CA ASP A 637 17.93 -8.39 23.48
C ASP A 637 18.33 -8.68 24.93
N GLU A 638 19.62 -8.81 25.21
CA GLU A 638 20.10 -9.18 26.54
C GLU A 638 21.52 -8.64 26.77
N VAL A 639 21.77 -8.08 27.96
CA VAL A 639 23.13 -7.82 28.46
C VAL A 639 23.38 -8.71 29.67
N ARG A 640 24.38 -9.58 29.56
CA ARG A 640 24.91 -10.36 30.69
C ARG A 640 26.24 -9.78 31.12
N PHE A 641 26.48 -9.63 32.42
CA PHE A 641 27.78 -9.21 32.93
C PHE A 641 28.14 -9.86 34.26
N VAL A 642 29.44 -10.00 34.49
CA VAL A 642 30.00 -10.59 35.72
C VAL A 642 30.70 -9.48 36.50
N PRO A 643 30.16 -9.02 37.65
CA PRO A 643 30.82 -8.04 38.49
C PRO A 643 32.23 -8.51 38.91
N VAL A 644 33.19 -7.58 38.98
CA VAL A 644 34.43 -7.87 39.70
C VAL A 644 34.07 -8.07 41.18
N GLY A 645 34.36 -9.24 41.72
CA GLY A 645 34.08 -9.55 43.13
C GLY A 645 34.89 -8.64 44.07
N PRO A 646 34.50 -8.50 45.34
CA PRO A 646 35.27 -7.74 46.32
C PRO A 646 36.57 -8.49 46.69
N GLY A 647 37.59 -8.38 45.82
CA GLY A 647 38.90 -9.00 46.00
C GLY A 647 39.67 -9.21 44.70
N HIS A 648 40.38 -8.18 44.26
CA HIS A 648 41.63 -8.31 43.50
C HIS A 648 42.62 -7.24 44.00
#